data_AF-A0A2N6LZD3-F1
#
_entry.id   AF-A0A2N6LZD3-F1
#
_cell.length_a   1.000
_cell.length_b   1.000
_cell.length_c   1.000
_cell.angle_alpha   90.00
_cell.angle_beta   90.00
_cell.angle_gamma   90.00
#
_symmetry.space_group_name_H-M   'P 1'
#
loop_
_entity.id
_entity.type
_entity.pdbx_description
1 polymer ?
#
loop_
_entity_poly.entity_id
_entity_poly.type
_entity_poly.pdbx_seq_one_letter_code
_entity_poly.pdbx_strand_id
1 'polypeptide(L)'
;MMLNFMDKIGDWNPQLLREIKGRLKVFPAAIACITSLVGQLILFLYQLREIPGEKYQMSGNYCRIGETYKQQINEIYPQINKLQQQLSVLGKSKNYDASAIQSLTQQIDQLKTQERNINNILYNQYCPLNQIDMQGWWRDHWEYIFLSLTVIFVFTLLVAGTYLLINNLAQEENRGTLNFLRLSPQSETTILTGKMLGVPILIYLAVAVAIPFHLLSGRAANIAFSHILSFYVILAASCFFFYSAALLFGFLSRFFSGFQPWLGCGTVLIFLFVTMQFASSGPHLDHAAAWLRLFSPFDMTAYLFPNLFRRYNWQLLEQIQFFYLPVGKSLIGLLVLNLVNYALWTYWVWHGLKRRFRNPNSTMLSKGQSYLLVTYLQLLLWGFTLQSAKNYYPFYPSGTSAPAYSDLNYQVTQNFAYIVFFNLLLLFSLIAILSPHRQAVQDWARYRHQNISRRQGSWQNYLLQDLIWGEKSPALVTIAINLVIVTIPLVIWILVALSLKTNNNNSLDWLVNEVGRFRAILGVVLFICMMMIYATITQIMLMMKNSKRSVWAIGTVAAAMFLPPTFLGMLNLHPEAYSTLWLLSSFPWAGLEYATTTTVFVALLSELTVLVLLNLQLKRQIKIAGESATKALLATS
;
A
#
# COMPACT_ATOMS: atom_id res chain seq x y z
N MET A 1 33.03 -21.53 -23.75
CA MET A 1 32.50 -20.39 -22.95
C MET A 1 31.13 -20.69 -22.32
N MET A 2 30.17 -21.27 -23.06
CA MET A 2 28.82 -21.57 -22.55
C MET A 2 28.78 -22.68 -21.47
N LEU A 3 29.62 -23.73 -21.60
CA LEU A 3 29.76 -24.80 -20.59
C LEU A 3 30.24 -24.23 -19.23
N ASN A 4 31.34 -23.48 -19.21
CA ASN A 4 31.83 -22.82 -17.99
C ASN A 4 30.80 -21.88 -17.32
N PHE A 5 29.90 -21.26 -18.08
CA PHE A 5 28.87 -20.39 -17.52
C PHE A 5 27.71 -21.18 -16.90
N MET A 6 27.27 -22.26 -17.54
CA MET A 6 26.26 -23.16 -16.99
C MET A 6 26.76 -23.88 -15.74
N ASP A 7 28.02 -24.32 -15.73
CA ASP A 7 28.66 -24.94 -14.58
C ASP A 7 28.75 -23.94 -13.41
N LYS A 8 29.17 -22.70 -13.68
CA LYS A 8 29.24 -21.64 -12.66
C LYS A 8 27.87 -21.26 -12.08
N ILE A 9 26.81 -21.24 -12.89
CA ILE A 9 25.44 -21.05 -12.40
C ILE A 9 24.99 -22.26 -11.57
N GLY A 10 25.32 -23.47 -12.02
CA GLY A 10 25.04 -24.71 -11.30
C GLY A 10 25.67 -24.73 -9.91
N ASP A 11 26.93 -24.34 -9.81
CA ASP A 11 27.66 -24.25 -8.54
C ASP A 11 27.12 -23.16 -7.63
N TRP A 12 26.67 -22.03 -8.22
CA TRP A 12 26.12 -20.91 -7.45
C TRP A 12 24.71 -21.17 -6.92
N ASN A 13 23.82 -21.69 -7.77
CA ASN A 13 22.44 -22.01 -7.40
C ASN A 13 21.91 -23.19 -8.25
N PRO A 14 22.03 -24.44 -7.76
CA PRO A 14 21.57 -25.61 -8.49
C PRO A 14 20.06 -25.59 -8.77
N GLN A 15 19.27 -24.99 -7.86
CA GLN A 15 17.82 -24.87 -8.05
C GLN A 15 17.50 -23.92 -9.20
N LEU A 16 18.23 -22.82 -9.37
CA LEU A 16 18.09 -21.94 -10.53
C LEU A 16 18.38 -22.69 -11.83
N LEU A 17 19.50 -23.43 -11.88
CA LEU A 17 19.87 -24.21 -13.06
C LEU A 17 18.78 -25.23 -13.42
N ARG A 18 18.20 -25.90 -12.41
CA ARG A 18 17.08 -26.84 -12.60
C ARG A 18 15.87 -26.16 -13.26
N GLU A 19 15.47 -24.99 -12.77
CA GLU A 19 14.32 -24.26 -13.32
C GLU A 19 14.61 -23.75 -14.74
N ILE A 20 15.81 -23.21 -14.99
CA ILE A 20 16.23 -22.77 -16.33
C ILE A 20 16.17 -23.94 -17.31
N LYS A 21 16.80 -25.07 -17.00
CA LYS A 21 16.82 -26.26 -17.87
C LYS A 21 15.41 -26.84 -18.09
N GLY A 22 14.55 -26.77 -17.08
CA GLY A 22 13.18 -27.26 -17.16
C GLY A 22 12.27 -26.41 -18.05
N ARG A 23 12.46 -25.09 -18.07
CA ARG A 23 11.53 -24.11 -18.66
C ARG A 23 12.05 -23.46 -19.94
N LEU A 24 13.34 -23.16 -20.01
CA LEU A 24 13.98 -22.51 -21.15
C LEU A 24 14.31 -23.53 -22.26
N LYS A 25 13.28 -24.28 -22.69
CA LYS A 25 13.36 -25.16 -23.87
C LYS A 25 13.24 -24.31 -25.13
N VAL A 26 13.78 -24.80 -26.25
CA VAL A 26 13.81 -24.08 -27.54
C VAL A 26 12.41 -23.55 -27.92
N PHE A 27 11.39 -24.41 -27.84
CA PHE A 27 10.03 -24.04 -28.27
C PHE A 27 9.37 -22.95 -27.38
N PRO A 28 9.27 -23.10 -26.04
CA PRO A 28 8.79 -22.01 -25.17
C PRO A 28 9.61 -20.71 -25.27
N ALA A 29 10.93 -20.82 -25.41
CA ALA A 29 11.80 -19.64 -25.56
C ALA A 29 11.53 -18.91 -26.88
N ALA A 30 11.36 -19.64 -27.99
CA ALA A 30 11.00 -19.08 -29.28
C ALA A 30 9.64 -18.37 -29.23
N ILE A 31 8.62 -18.98 -28.60
CA ILE A 31 7.31 -18.35 -28.41
C ILE A 31 7.45 -17.04 -27.62
N ALA A 32 8.16 -17.05 -26.50
CA ALA A 32 8.36 -15.84 -25.69
C ALA A 32 9.04 -14.71 -26.47
N CYS A 33 10.04 -15.03 -27.29
CA CYS A 33 10.71 -14.06 -28.16
C CYS A 33 9.77 -13.53 -29.25
N ILE A 34 9.06 -14.41 -29.96
CA ILE A 34 8.13 -14.02 -31.04
C ILE A 34 7.01 -13.16 -30.48
N THR A 35 6.39 -13.54 -29.36
CA THR A 35 5.32 -12.74 -28.74
C THR A 35 5.82 -11.36 -28.32
N SER A 36 7.03 -11.26 -27.77
CA SER A 36 7.65 -9.96 -27.46
C SER A 36 7.86 -9.11 -28.71
N LEU A 37 8.45 -9.67 -29.77
CA LEU A 37 8.70 -8.95 -31.03
C LEU A 37 7.41 -8.53 -31.73
N VAL A 38 6.39 -9.38 -31.75
CA VAL A 38 5.06 -9.06 -32.31
C VAL A 38 4.42 -7.94 -31.51
N GLY A 39 4.49 -7.97 -30.17
CA GLY A 39 3.99 -6.89 -29.32
C GLY A 39 4.68 -5.55 -29.60
N GLN A 40 6.01 -5.56 -29.75
CA GLN A 40 6.79 -4.38 -30.13
C GLN A 40 6.40 -3.84 -31.51
N LEU A 41 6.21 -4.74 -32.49
CA LEU A 41 5.79 -4.37 -33.84
C LEU A 41 4.38 -3.75 -33.85
N ILE A 42 3.42 -4.37 -33.17
CA ILE A 42 2.04 -3.84 -33.05
C ILE A 42 2.06 -2.45 -32.45
N LEU A 43 2.82 -2.26 -31.36
CA LEU A 43 2.93 -0.99 -30.66
C LEU A 43 3.58 0.09 -31.54
N PHE A 44 4.59 -0.26 -32.34
CA PHE A 44 5.19 0.63 -33.32
C PHE A 44 4.20 1.01 -34.44
N LEU A 45 3.53 0.02 -35.04
CA LEU A 45 2.53 0.24 -36.10
C LEU A 45 1.33 1.06 -35.61
N TYR A 46 0.95 0.91 -34.35
CA TYR A 46 -0.11 1.70 -33.74
C TYR A 46 0.22 3.20 -33.75
N GLN A 47 1.48 3.58 -33.49
CA GLN A 47 1.91 4.98 -33.56
C GLN A 47 1.90 5.52 -35.00
N LEU A 48 2.23 4.69 -35.99
CA LEU A 48 2.21 5.11 -37.40
C LEU A 48 0.81 5.47 -37.91
N ARG A 49 -0.27 5.03 -37.23
CA ARG A 49 -1.63 5.44 -37.55
C ARG A 49 -1.83 6.96 -37.41
N GLU A 50 -1.13 7.59 -36.47
CA GLU A 50 -1.26 9.02 -36.17
C GLU A 50 -0.27 9.89 -36.96
N ILE A 51 0.34 9.34 -38.02
CA ILE A 51 1.29 10.07 -38.84
C ILE A 51 0.59 11.26 -39.53
N PRO A 52 1.10 12.49 -39.37
CA PRO A 52 0.51 13.66 -39.98
C PRO A 52 0.76 13.62 -41.49
N GLY A 53 -0.31 13.71 -42.27
CA GLY A 53 -0.28 13.73 -43.74
C GLY A 53 -0.98 14.94 -44.33
N GLU A 54 -1.38 14.85 -45.59
CA GLU A 54 -2.01 15.96 -46.34
C GLU A 54 -3.30 16.51 -45.70
N LYS A 55 -4.00 15.68 -44.92
CA LYS A 55 -5.24 16.04 -44.22
C LYS A 55 -5.01 16.47 -42.77
N TYR A 56 -3.77 16.76 -42.38
CA TYR A 56 -3.45 17.20 -41.03
C TYR A 56 -3.98 18.62 -40.79
N GLN A 57 -4.76 18.81 -39.72
CA GLN A 57 -5.40 20.10 -39.45
C GLN A 57 -4.37 21.18 -39.09
N MET A 58 -4.62 22.43 -39.54
CA MET A 58 -3.79 23.59 -39.19
C MET A 58 -3.77 23.83 -37.67
N SER A 59 -4.85 23.49 -36.96
CA SER A 59 -4.94 23.53 -35.49
C SER A 59 -4.15 22.42 -34.77
N GLY A 60 -3.54 21.47 -35.47
CA GLY A 60 -2.79 20.39 -34.87
C GLY A 60 -1.52 20.86 -34.14
N ASN A 61 -1.02 20.05 -33.19
CA ASN A 61 0.15 20.40 -32.36
C ASN A 61 1.45 20.51 -33.17
N TYR A 62 1.58 19.71 -34.23
CA TYR A 62 2.77 19.67 -35.09
C TYR A 62 2.75 20.66 -36.28
N CYS A 63 1.79 21.59 -36.38
CA CYS A 63 1.78 22.58 -37.46
C CYS A 63 2.48 23.87 -37.01
N ARG A 64 3.65 24.19 -37.60
CA ARG A 64 4.45 25.36 -37.21
C ARG A 64 3.70 26.68 -37.40
N ILE A 65 3.05 26.86 -38.55
CA ILE A 65 2.26 28.07 -38.83
C ILE A 65 0.97 28.09 -37.98
N GLY A 66 0.40 26.93 -37.70
CA GLY A 66 -0.75 26.79 -36.81
C GLY A 66 -0.50 27.37 -35.42
N GLU A 67 0.71 27.19 -34.88
CA GLU A 67 1.10 27.80 -33.61
C GLU A 67 1.10 29.33 -33.66
N THR A 68 1.59 29.92 -34.75
CA THR A 68 1.56 31.38 -34.96
C THR A 68 0.13 31.92 -34.99
N TYR A 69 -0.79 31.25 -35.69
CA TYR A 69 -2.20 31.65 -35.72
C TYR A 69 -2.87 31.49 -34.34
N LYS A 70 -2.56 30.44 -33.58
CA LYS A 70 -3.03 30.28 -32.20
C LYS A 70 -2.53 31.40 -31.29
N GLN A 71 -1.26 31.80 -31.43
CA GLN A 71 -0.69 32.93 -30.68
C GLN A 71 -1.41 34.24 -31.01
N GLN A 72 -1.64 34.54 -32.30
CA GLN A 72 -2.41 35.71 -32.72
C GLN A 72 -3.82 35.75 -32.11
N ILE A 73 -4.52 34.61 -32.07
CA ILE A 73 -5.83 34.53 -31.40
C ILE A 73 -5.72 34.79 -29.90
N ASN A 74 -4.72 34.21 -29.23
CA ASN A 74 -4.49 34.42 -27.80
C ASN A 74 -4.17 35.89 -27.47
N GLU A 75 -3.63 36.67 -28.42
CA GLU A 75 -3.41 38.11 -28.28
C GLU A 75 -4.66 38.96 -28.57
N ILE A 76 -5.49 38.54 -29.54
CA ILE A 76 -6.73 39.25 -29.93
C ILE A 76 -7.80 39.15 -28.82
N TYR A 77 -7.98 37.99 -28.19
CA TYR A 77 -8.99 37.78 -27.14
C TYR A 77 -8.96 38.81 -26.00
N PRO A 78 -7.82 39.05 -25.31
CA PRO A 78 -7.75 40.03 -24.22
C PRO A 78 -7.97 41.47 -24.71
N GLN A 79 -7.57 41.79 -25.94
CA GLN A 79 -7.81 43.13 -26.52
C GLN A 79 -9.30 43.37 -26.75
N ILE A 80 -10.02 42.41 -27.31
CA ILE A 80 -11.48 42.48 -27.48
C ILE A 80 -12.17 42.67 -26.13
N ASN A 81 -11.79 41.88 -25.11
CA ASN A 81 -12.38 41.99 -23.77
C ASN A 81 -12.13 43.37 -23.14
N LYS A 82 -10.92 43.91 -23.26
CA LYS A 82 -10.57 45.25 -22.75
C LYS A 82 -11.38 46.35 -23.42
N LEU A 83 -11.50 46.30 -24.76
CA LEU A 83 -12.29 47.28 -25.52
C LEU A 83 -13.78 47.17 -25.21
N GLN A 84 -14.33 45.97 -25.03
CA GLN A 84 -15.72 45.77 -24.60
C GLN A 84 -15.98 46.33 -23.20
N GLN A 85 -15.01 46.18 -22.28
CA GLN A 85 -15.11 46.76 -20.95
C GLN A 85 -15.10 48.30 -21.02
N GLN A 86 -14.22 48.90 -21.82
CA GLN A 86 -14.19 50.35 -22.05
C GLN A 86 -15.49 50.87 -22.67
N LEU A 87 -16.03 50.15 -23.66
CA LEU A 87 -17.32 50.46 -24.28
C LEU A 87 -18.46 50.42 -23.25
N SER A 88 -18.47 49.43 -22.35
CA SER A 88 -19.49 49.29 -21.30
C SER A 88 -19.43 50.40 -20.24
N VAL A 89 -18.24 50.93 -19.94
CA VAL A 89 -18.04 52.05 -19.00
C VAL A 89 -18.48 53.36 -19.66
N LEU A 90 -18.11 53.59 -20.91
CA LEU A 90 -18.53 54.76 -21.68
C LEU A 90 -20.05 54.79 -21.91
N GLY A 91 -20.67 53.64 -22.17
CA GLY A 91 -22.14 53.53 -22.29
C GLY A 91 -22.91 53.82 -20.99
N LYS A 92 -22.24 53.81 -19.83
CA LYS A 92 -22.84 54.15 -18.51
C LYS A 92 -22.49 55.57 -18.04
N SER A 93 -21.62 56.29 -18.75
CA SER A 93 -21.20 57.66 -18.44
C SER A 93 -22.32 58.66 -18.71
N LYS A 94 -22.46 59.69 -17.86
CA LYS A 94 -23.40 60.81 -18.06
C LYS A 94 -22.98 61.75 -19.19
N ASN A 95 -21.70 61.75 -19.57
CA ASN A 95 -21.19 62.52 -20.72
C ASN A 95 -21.18 61.60 -21.94
N TYR A 96 -22.17 61.81 -22.82
CA TYR A 96 -22.40 61.00 -24.02
C TYR A 96 -21.49 61.48 -25.16
N ASP A 97 -20.49 60.68 -25.50
CA ASP A 97 -19.65 60.89 -26.68
C ASP A 97 -19.93 59.81 -27.74
N ALA A 98 -20.84 60.13 -28.66
CA ALA A 98 -21.26 59.24 -29.73
C ALA A 98 -20.09 58.81 -30.64
N SER A 99 -19.11 59.70 -30.82
CA SER A 99 -17.97 59.47 -31.71
C SER A 99 -17.00 58.43 -31.13
N ALA A 100 -16.75 58.50 -29.82
CA ALA A 100 -15.91 57.54 -29.11
C ALA A 100 -16.53 56.13 -29.09
N ILE A 101 -17.84 56.03 -28.85
CA ILE A 101 -18.58 54.76 -28.88
C ILE A 101 -18.55 54.13 -30.26
N GLN A 102 -18.76 54.91 -31.32
CA GLN A 102 -18.72 54.42 -32.70
C GLN A 102 -17.32 53.93 -33.07
N SER A 103 -16.26 54.65 -32.69
CA SER A 103 -14.88 54.25 -32.95
C SER A 103 -14.47 52.95 -32.23
N LEU A 104 -14.86 52.77 -30.97
CA LEU A 104 -14.61 51.55 -30.19
C LEU A 104 -15.39 50.35 -30.74
N THR A 105 -16.64 50.57 -31.15
CA THR A 105 -17.46 49.53 -31.78
C THR A 105 -16.82 49.06 -33.09
N GLN A 106 -16.32 49.99 -33.91
CA GLN A 106 -15.60 49.68 -35.15
C GLN A 106 -14.32 48.88 -34.89
N GLN A 107 -13.52 49.24 -33.88
CA GLN A 107 -12.31 48.49 -33.52
C GLN A 107 -12.62 47.08 -33.03
N ILE A 108 -13.68 46.91 -32.23
CA ILE A 108 -14.14 45.59 -31.77
C ILE A 108 -14.59 44.73 -32.95
N ASP A 109 -15.36 45.29 -33.89
CA ASP A 109 -15.83 44.55 -35.07
C ASP A 109 -14.69 44.15 -36.00
N GLN A 110 -13.68 45.01 -36.16
CA GLN A 110 -12.45 44.68 -36.89
C GLN A 110 -11.70 43.50 -36.26
N LEU A 111 -11.47 43.54 -34.94
CA LEU A 111 -10.79 42.47 -34.21
C LEU A 111 -11.59 41.15 -34.22
N LYS A 112 -12.92 41.21 -34.07
CA LYS A 112 -13.79 40.02 -34.20
C LYS A 112 -13.77 39.43 -35.61
N THR A 113 -13.65 40.27 -36.63
CA THR A 113 -13.54 39.81 -38.03
C THR A 113 -12.19 39.12 -38.26
N GLN A 114 -11.11 39.68 -37.72
CA GLN A 114 -9.78 39.05 -37.74
C GLN A 114 -9.79 37.71 -37.00
N GLU A 115 -10.40 37.64 -35.81
CA GLU A 115 -10.57 36.40 -35.05
C GLU A 115 -11.29 35.32 -35.88
N ARG A 116 -12.42 35.66 -36.52
CA ARG A 116 -13.17 34.71 -37.38
C ARG A 116 -12.34 34.22 -38.55
N ASN A 117 -11.58 35.11 -39.19
CA ASN A 117 -10.71 34.74 -40.31
C ASN A 117 -9.61 33.77 -39.88
N ILE A 118 -8.94 34.03 -38.75
CA ILE A 118 -7.88 33.16 -38.25
C ILE A 118 -8.46 31.82 -37.77
N ASN A 119 -9.62 31.82 -37.11
CA ASN A 119 -10.32 30.58 -36.74
C ASN A 119 -10.70 29.74 -37.96
N ASN A 120 -11.18 30.37 -39.04
CA ASN A 120 -11.47 29.68 -40.30
C ASN A 120 -10.22 29.00 -40.86
N ILE A 121 -9.07 29.68 -40.83
CA ILE A 121 -7.78 29.10 -41.25
C ILE A 121 -7.38 27.93 -40.35
N LEU A 122 -7.51 28.06 -39.03
CA LEU A 122 -7.10 27.03 -38.08
C LEU A 122 -7.92 25.74 -38.17
N TYR A 123 -9.25 25.85 -38.34
CA TYR A 123 -10.15 24.70 -38.23
C TYR A 123 -10.62 24.14 -39.58
N ASN A 124 -10.62 24.95 -40.64
CA ASN A 124 -11.14 24.54 -41.96
C ASN A 124 -10.05 24.36 -43.01
N GLN A 125 -8.78 24.72 -42.72
CA GLN A 125 -7.66 24.49 -43.63
C GLN A 125 -6.69 23.43 -43.09
N TYR A 126 -6.01 22.76 -44.02
CA TYR A 126 -4.99 21.78 -43.74
C TYR A 126 -3.61 22.44 -43.65
N CYS A 127 -2.75 21.89 -42.80
CA CYS A 127 -1.37 22.34 -42.66
C CYS A 127 -0.55 21.96 -43.90
N PRO A 128 0.21 22.89 -44.51
CA PRO A 128 1.14 22.57 -45.58
C PRO A 128 2.18 21.52 -45.13
N LEU A 129 2.47 20.53 -45.98
CA LEU A 129 3.38 19.42 -45.63
C LEU A 129 4.78 19.88 -45.19
N ASN A 130 5.30 20.95 -45.78
CA ASN A 130 6.60 21.53 -45.44
C ASN A 130 6.62 22.25 -44.08
N GLN A 131 5.46 22.48 -43.48
CA GLN A 131 5.29 23.17 -42.19
C GLN A 131 4.94 22.21 -41.05
N ILE A 132 4.84 20.92 -41.35
CA ILE A 132 4.62 19.87 -40.36
C ILE A 132 5.95 19.55 -39.68
N ASP A 133 5.98 19.69 -38.36
CA ASP A 133 7.13 19.34 -37.54
C ASP A 133 7.25 17.84 -37.32
N MET A 134 7.72 17.13 -38.36
CA MET A 134 7.93 15.68 -38.32
C MET A 134 8.94 15.25 -37.25
N GLN A 135 9.91 16.11 -36.91
CA GLN A 135 10.89 15.82 -35.88
C GLN A 135 10.26 15.80 -34.47
N GLY A 136 9.44 16.80 -34.14
CA GLY A 136 8.66 16.82 -32.90
C GLY A 136 7.69 15.65 -32.83
N TRP A 137 7.00 15.34 -33.93
CA TRP A 137 6.11 14.18 -34.00
C TRP A 137 6.84 12.88 -33.64
N TRP A 138 7.98 12.59 -34.29
CA TRP A 138 8.75 11.38 -34.01
C TRP A 138 9.26 11.31 -32.58
N ARG A 139 9.76 12.43 -32.03
CA ARG A 139 10.21 12.49 -30.63
C ARG A 139 9.09 12.10 -29.66
N ASP A 140 7.91 12.71 -29.81
CA ASP A 140 6.77 12.46 -28.93
C ASP A 140 6.23 11.02 -29.10
N HIS A 141 6.23 10.48 -30.32
CA HIS A 141 5.77 9.11 -30.57
C HIS A 141 6.76 8.05 -30.07
N TRP A 142 8.06 8.32 -30.13
CA TRP A 142 9.05 7.51 -29.43
C TRP A 142 8.85 7.54 -27.91
N GLU A 143 8.45 8.69 -27.36
CA GLU A 143 8.10 8.81 -25.94
C GLU A 143 6.87 7.97 -25.59
N TYR A 144 5.80 8.01 -26.39
CA TYR A 144 4.63 7.15 -26.19
C TYR A 144 4.98 5.65 -26.21
N ILE A 145 5.86 5.24 -27.13
CA ILE A 145 6.37 3.86 -27.20
C ILE A 145 7.09 3.50 -25.89
N PHE A 146 8.01 4.36 -25.46
CA PHE A 146 8.79 4.18 -24.24
C PHE A 146 7.90 4.06 -22.98
N LEU A 147 6.92 4.97 -22.84
CA LEU A 147 6.00 5.00 -21.71
C LEU A 147 5.08 3.76 -21.69
N SER A 148 4.60 3.36 -22.86
CA SER A 148 3.75 2.16 -23.00
C SER A 148 4.50 0.90 -22.61
N LEU A 149 5.74 0.73 -23.10
CA LEU A 149 6.60 -0.39 -22.71
C LEU A 149 6.92 -0.39 -21.21
N THR A 150 7.14 0.77 -20.61
CA THR A 150 7.34 0.92 -19.16
C THR A 150 6.16 0.34 -18.37
N VAL A 151 4.92 0.71 -18.75
CA VAL A 151 3.69 0.18 -18.12
C VAL A 151 3.56 -1.33 -18.35
N ILE A 152 3.80 -1.80 -19.59
CA ILE A 152 3.74 -3.21 -19.94
C ILE A 152 4.75 -4.02 -19.11
N PHE A 153 5.97 -3.54 -18.92
CA PHE A 153 6.98 -4.22 -18.11
C PHE A 153 6.55 -4.37 -16.65
N VAL A 154 6.00 -3.30 -16.05
CA VAL A 154 5.46 -3.32 -14.67
C VAL A 154 4.39 -4.41 -14.53
N PHE A 155 3.36 -4.39 -15.37
CA PHE A 155 2.28 -5.37 -15.30
C PHE A 155 2.78 -6.78 -15.60
N THR A 156 3.55 -6.98 -16.66
CA THR A 156 4.00 -8.31 -17.08
C THR A 156 4.89 -8.96 -16.02
N LEU A 157 5.88 -8.22 -15.49
CA LEU A 157 6.77 -8.79 -14.47
C LEU A 157 6.04 -9.04 -13.15
N LEU A 158 5.28 -8.07 -12.64
CA LEU A 158 4.68 -8.20 -11.32
C LEU A 158 3.48 -9.14 -11.31
N VAL A 159 2.58 -9.04 -12.29
CA VAL A 159 1.34 -9.84 -12.33
C VAL A 159 1.64 -11.27 -12.79
N ALA A 160 2.19 -11.43 -13.99
CA ALA A 160 2.44 -12.77 -14.53
C ALA A 160 3.56 -13.50 -13.76
N GLY A 161 4.59 -12.79 -13.28
CA GLY A 161 5.61 -13.40 -12.43
C GLY A 161 5.06 -13.91 -11.09
N THR A 162 4.18 -13.14 -10.44
CA THR A 162 3.48 -13.56 -9.21
C THR A 162 2.62 -14.80 -9.46
N TYR A 163 1.85 -14.81 -10.55
CA TYR A 163 1.06 -15.96 -10.94
C TYR A 163 1.91 -17.22 -11.12
N LEU A 164 3.00 -17.14 -11.88
CA LEU A 164 3.86 -18.29 -12.17
C LEU A 164 4.50 -18.86 -10.90
N LEU A 165 4.94 -18.01 -9.97
CA LEU A 165 5.54 -18.45 -8.71
C LEU A 165 4.54 -19.17 -7.81
N ILE A 166 3.35 -18.59 -7.62
CA ILE A 166 2.31 -19.22 -6.79
C ILE A 166 1.82 -20.51 -7.43
N ASN A 167 1.60 -20.51 -8.75
CA ASN A 167 1.16 -21.70 -9.48
C ASN A 167 2.21 -22.81 -9.43
N ASN A 168 3.50 -22.49 -9.61
CA ASN A 168 4.56 -23.49 -9.47
C ASN A 168 4.56 -24.10 -8.07
N LEU A 169 4.45 -23.27 -7.03
CA LEU A 169 4.49 -23.74 -5.66
C LEU A 169 3.27 -24.61 -5.31
N ALA A 170 2.07 -24.20 -5.74
CA ALA A 170 0.85 -24.96 -5.56
C ALA A 170 0.91 -26.32 -6.27
N GLN A 171 1.44 -26.37 -7.51
CA GLN A 171 1.63 -27.62 -8.23
C GLN A 171 2.66 -28.54 -7.56
N GLU A 172 3.75 -27.98 -7.03
CA GLU A 172 4.79 -28.77 -6.36
C GLU A 172 4.37 -29.32 -5.01
N GLU A 173 3.53 -28.58 -4.27
CA GLU A 173 2.91 -29.06 -3.03
C GLU A 173 1.90 -30.18 -3.36
N ASN A 174 1.05 -30.00 -4.39
CA ASN A 174 0.08 -31.02 -4.82
C ASN A 174 0.76 -32.32 -5.30
N ARG A 175 1.92 -32.22 -5.96
CA ARG A 175 2.71 -33.38 -6.41
C ARG A 175 3.58 -33.98 -5.30
N GLY A 176 3.60 -33.39 -4.10
CA GLY A 176 4.47 -33.81 -2.99
C GLY A 176 5.96 -33.48 -3.17
N THR A 177 6.36 -32.92 -4.31
CA THR A 177 7.76 -32.60 -4.65
C THR A 177 8.39 -31.53 -3.75
N LEU A 178 7.56 -30.65 -3.18
CA LEU A 178 8.02 -29.61 -2.27
C LEU A 178 8.57 -30.19 -0.95
N ASN A 179 8.06 -31.34 -0.49
CA ASN A 179 8.59 -32.02 0.70
C ASN A 179 9.99 -32.58 0.44
N PHE A 180 10.28 -33.08 -0.75
CA PHE A 180 11.64 -33.51 -1.11
C PHE A 180 12.62 -32.33 -1.15
N LEU A 181 12.20 -31.17 -1.66
CA LEU A 181 13.01 -29.95 -1.61
C LEU A 181 13.33 -29.51 -0.18
N ARG A 182 12.37 -29.63 0.74
CA ARG A 182 12.56 -29.32 2.18
C ARG A 182 13.58 -30.24 2.87
N LEU A 183 13.74 -31.47 2.38
CA LEU A 183 14.69 -32.46 2.93
C LEU A 183 16.08 -32.37 2.28
N SER A 184 16.23 -31.59 1.21
CA SER A 184 17.52 -31.42 0.54
C SER A 184 18.52 -30.66 1.43
N PRO A 185 19.83 -30.92 1.30
CA PRO A 185 20.86 -30.24 2.10
C PRO A 185 21.08 -28.76 1.71
N GLN A 186 20.34 -28.25 0.72
CA GLN A 186 20.48 -26.86 0.27
C GLN A 186 19.80 -25.90 1.23
N SER A 187 20.36 -24.70 1.36
CA SER A 187 19.75 -23.65 2.19
C SER A 187 18.40 -23.20 1.60
N GLU A 188 17.48 -22.81 2.47
CA GLU A 188 16.15 -22.34 2.07
C GLU A 188 16.25 -21.10 1.18
N THR A 189 17.25 -20.25 1.44
CA THR A 189 17.52 -19.06 0.63
C THR A 189 17.90 -19.41 -0.80
N THR A 190 18.77 -20.40 -1.00
CA THR A 190 19.21 -20.82 -2.34
C THR A 190 18.05 -21.40 -3.13
N ILE A 191 17.24 -22.25 -2.50
CA ILE A 191 16.05 -22.85 -3.13
C ILE A 191 15.04 -21.76 -3.53
N LEU A 192 14.68 -20.88 -2.60
CA LEU A 192 13.65 -19.87 -2.84
C LEU A 192 14.11 -18.79 -3.84
N THR A 193 15.35 -18.30 -3.74
CA THR A 193 15.90 -17.34 -4.72
C THR A 193 16.06 -17.99 -6.11
N GLY A 194 16.45 -19.26 -6.16
CA GLY A 194 16.54 -20.02 -7.41
C GLY A 194 15.17 -20.15 -8.08
N LYS A 195 14.10 -20.32 -7.29
CA LYS A 195 12.73 -20.28 -7.80
C LYS A 195 12.31 -18.89 -8.26
N MET A 196 12.58 -17.83 -7.49
CA MET A 196 12.27 -16.46 -7.89
C MET A 196 12.88 -16.09 -9.24
N LEU A 197 14.14 -16.47 -9.47
CA LEU A 197 14.86 -16.15 -10.71
C LEU A 197 14.54 -17.12 -11.86
N GLY A 198 14.27 -18.40 -11.55
CA GLY A 198 14.14 -19.45 -12.55
C GLY A 198 12.71 -19.71 -13.02
N VAL A 199 11.71 -19.59 -12.13
CA VAL A 199 10.32 -19.91 -12.48
C VAL A 199 9.74 -18.95 -13.53
N PRO A 200 9.87 -17.61 -13.41
CA PRO A 200 9.40 -16.66 -14.41
C PRO A 200 10.44 -16.39 -15.54
N ILE A 201 11.41 -17.29 -15.78
CA ILE A 201 12.49 -17.06 -16.76
C ILE A 201 12.02 -16.71 -18.16
N LEU A 202 10.88 -17.27 -18.62
CA LEU A 202 10.30 -16.95 -19.93
C LEU A 202 9.77 -15.52 -19.99
N ILE A 203 9.25 -14.99 -18.88
CA ILE A 203 8.83 -13.59 -18.79
C ILE A 203 10.06 -12.68 -18.82
N TYR A 204 11.12 -13.03 -18.08
CA TYR A 204 12.37 -12.26 -18.13
C TYR A 204 12.97 -12.25 -19.53
N LEU A 205 12.91 -13.36 -20.25
CA LEU A 205 13.33 -13.42 -21.65
C LEU A 205 12.49 -12.49 -22.53
N ALA A 206 11.16 -12.54 -22.41
CA ALA A 206 10.26 -11.69 -23.18
C ALA A 206 10.53 -10.20 -22.95
N VAL A 207 10.75 -9.80 -21.69
CA VAL A 207 11.12 -8.41 -21.34
C VAL A 207 12.52 -8.08 -21.83
N ALA A 208 13.50 -8.97 -21.66
CA ALA A 208 14.87 -8.77 -22.12
C ALA A 208 14.96 -8.52 -23.63
N VAL A 209 14.14 -9.21 -24.43
CA VAL A 209 14.02 -8.99 -25.88
C VAL A 209 13.46 -7.59 -26.21
N ALA A 210 12.65 -7.01 -25.31
CA ALA A 210 12.08 -5.67 -25.48
C ALA A 210 12.94 -4.53 -24.91
N ILE A 211 13.94 -4.84 -24.07
CA ILE A 211 14.85 -3.83 -23.49
C ILE A 211 15.56 -3.00 -24.58
N PRO A 212 16.14 -3.58 -25.66
CA PRO A 212 16.79 -2.78 -26.69
C PRO A 212 15.84 -1.74 -27.31
N PHE A 213 14.61 -2.15 -27.62
CA PHE A 213 13.61 -1.24 -28.19
C PHE A 213 13.19 -0.15 -27.20
N HIS A 214 13.03 -0.49 -25.92
CA HIS A 214 12.77 0.48 -24.84
C HIS A 214 13.90 1.50 -24.66
N LEU A 215 15.16 1.07 -24.70
CA LEU A 215 16.32 1.96 -24.59
C LEU A 215 16.44 2.88 -25.82
N LEU A 216 16.22 2.34 -27.03
CA LEU A 216 16.24 3.11 -28.27
C LEU A 216 15.12 4.16 -28.29
N SER A 217 13.89 3.78 -27.91
CA SER A 217 12.77 4.71 -27.84
C SER A 217 13.00 5.81 -26.80
N GLY A 218 13.54 5.47 -25.63
CA GLY A 218 13.87 6.46 -24.60
C GLY A 218 14.95 7.45 -25.05
N ARG A 219 15.98 6.98 -25.75
CA ARG A 219 17.03 7.84 -26.32
C ARG A 219 16.46 8.75 -27.41
N ALA A 220 15.62 8.23 -28.30
CA ALA A 220 15.00 9.01 -29.36
C ALA A 220 13.99 10.05 -28.85
N ALA A 221 13.38 9.78 -27.69
CA ALA A 221 12.53 10.72 -26.95
C ALA A 221 13.31 11.77 -26.11
N ASN A 222 14.65 11.79 -26.16
CA ASN A 222 15.49 12.68 -25.36
C ASN A 222 15.37 12.48 -23.83
N ILE A 223 15.04 11.26 -23.38
CA ILE A 223 14.95 10.94 -21.95
C ILE A 223 16.35 10.68 -21.39
N ALA A 224 16.65 11.26 -20.23
CA ALA A 224 17.92 11.09 -19.55
C ALA A 224 18.17 9.62 -19.16
N PHE A 225 19.34 9.09 -19.52
CA PHE A 225 19.71 7.69 -19.23
C PHE A 225 19.67 7.34 -17.74
N SER A 226 19.98 8.31 -16.86
CA SER A 226 19.89 8.15 -15.40
C SER A 226 18.48 7.83 -14.91
N HIS A 227 17.44 8.39 -15.57
CA HIS A 227 16.05 8.16 -15.20
C HIS A 227 15.60 6.76 -15.66
N ILE A 228 16.05 6.33 -16.83
CA ILE A 228 15.81 4.97 -17.34
C ILE A 228 16.46 3.93 -16.42
N LEU A 229 17.72 4.14 -16.02
CA LEU A 229 18.41 3.25 -15.08
C LEU A 229 17.69 3.20 -13.72
N SER A 230 17.29 4.35 -13.20
CA SER A 230 16.52 4.49 -11.95
C SER A 230 15.22 3.70 -11.99
N PHE A 231 14.52 3.73 -13.12
CA PHE A 231 13.32 2.93 -13.34
C PHE A 231 13.59 1.43 -13.24
N TYR A 232 14.63 0.92 -13.93
CA TYR A 232 14.97 -0.50 -13.88
C TYR A 232 15.39 -0.97 -12.48
N VAL A 233 16.12 -0.13 -11.73
CA VAL A 233 16.50 -0.43 -10.34
C VAL A 233 15.26 -0.58 -9.45
N ILE A 234 14.29 0.34 -9.56
CA ILE A 234 13.05 0.25 -8.79
C ILE A 234 12.19 -0.92 -9.22
N LEU A 235 12.07 -1.17 -10.53
CA LEU A 235 11.33 -2.31 -11.05
C LEU A 235 11.92 -3.64 -10.58
N ALA A 236 13.25 -3.77 -10.54
CA ALA A 236 13.92 -4.95 -10.03
C ALA A 236 13.67 -5.14 -8.51
N ALA A 237 13.76 -4.06 -7.74
CA ALA A 237 13.45 -4.08 -6.31
C ALA A 237 11.98 -4.45 -6.03
N SER A 238 11.05 -3.90 -6.81
CA SER A 238 9.63 -4.23 -6.71
C SER A 238 9.40 -5.70 -7.07
N CYS A 239 10.01 -6.21 -8.15
CA CYS A 239 9.91 -7.62 -8.51
C CYS A 239 10.38 -8.52 -7.37
N PHE A 240 11.54 -8.22 -6.77
CA PHE A 240 12.06 -9.00 -5.65
C PHE A 240 11.11 -9.02 -4.45
N PHE A 241 10.52 -7.86 -4.10
CA PHE A 241 9.53 -7.75 -3.04
C PHE A 241 8.25 -8.54 -3.35
N PHE A 242 7.61 -8.31 -4.49
CA PHE A 242 6.37 -8.97 -4.87
C PHE A 242 6.54 -10.49 -5.04
N TYR A 243 7.66 -10.95 -5.58
CA TYR A 243 7.97 -12.38 -5.68
C TYR A 243 8.23 -13.01 -4.31
N SER A 244 8.87 -12.28 -3.39
CA SER A 244 8.98 -12.70 -1.98
C SER A 244 7.61 -12.85 -1.33
N ALA A 245 6.74 -11.86 -1.49
CA ALA A 245 5.39 -11.89 -0.96
C ALA A 245 4.54 -13.01 -1.60
N ALA A 246 4.69 -13.24 -2.92
CA ALA A 246 4.01 -14.29 -3.67
C ALA A 246 4.37 -15.69 -3.13
N LEU A 247 5.65 -15.97 -2.89
CA LEU A 247 6.07 -17.24 -2.30
C LEU A 247 5.54 -17.41 -0.86
N LEU A 248 5.52 -16.34 -0.07
CA LEU A 248 5.01 -16.38 1.30
C LEU A 248 3.51 -16.66 1.31
N PHE A 249 2.75 -15.94 0.48
CA PHE A 249 1.35 -16.21 0.25
C PHE A 249 1.14 -17.66 -0.18
N GLY A 250 1.96 -18.13 -1.12
CA GLY A 250 2.11 -19.52 -1.55
C GLY A 250 2.12 -20.55 -0.40
N PHE A 251 2.89 -20.28 0.67
CA PHE A 251 2.98 -21.18 1.83
C PHE A 251 1.85 -21.03 2.86
N LEU A 252 1.19 -19.88 2.89
CA LEU A 252 0.12 -19.56 3.86
C LEU A 252 -1.25 -20.04 3.37
N SER A 253 -1.58 -19.84 2.10
CA SER A 253 -2.93 -20.05 1.55
C SER A 253 -3.15 -21.43 0.93
N ARG A 254 -2.63 -22.49 1.57
CA ARG A 254 -2.73 -23.90 1.11
C ARG A 254 -4.15 -24.40 0.88
N PHE A 255 -5.14 -23.77 1.53
CA PHE A 255 -6.55 -24.14 1.42
C PHE A 255 -7.14 -23.91 0.03
N PHE A 256 -6.57 -22.99 -0.77
CA PHE A 256 -7.15 -22.56 -2.03
C PHE A 256 -6.60 -23.31 -3.26
N SER A 257 -5.67 -24.26 -3.08
CA SER A 257 -5.08 -25.11 -4.14
C SER A 257 -4.94 -24.42 -5.51
N GLY A 258 -5.74 -24.79 -6.51
CA GLY A 258 -5.71 -24.24 -7.87
C GLY A 258 -6.25 -22.81 -8.03
N PHE A 259 -7.03 -22.30 -7.08
CA PHE A 259 -7.51 -20.91 -7.06
C PHE A 259 -6.49 -19.94 -6.47
N GLN A 260 -5.50 -20.45 -5.73
CA GLN A 260 -4.46 -19.66 -5.07
C GLN A 260 -3.67 -18.74 -6.01
N PRO A 261 -3.23 -19.17 -7.22
CA PRO A 261 -2.48 -18.31 -8.13
C PRO A 261 -3.33 -17.17 -8.68
N TRP A 262 -4.61 -17.42 -8.95
CA TRP A 262 -5.57 -16.42 -9.41
C TRP A 262 -5.82 -15.35 -8.36
N LEU A 263 -5.99 -15.75 -7.09
CA LEU A 263 -6.12 -14.80 -5.98
C LEU A 263 -4.88 -13.91 -5.86
N GLY A 264 -3.68 -14.49 -5.76
CA GLY A 264 -2.46 -13.70 -5.58
C GLY A 264 -2.17 -12.77 -6.75
N CYS A 265 -2.30 -13.26 -7.98
CA CYS A 265 -2.16 -12.47 -9.20
C CYS A 265 -3.21 -11.36 -9.31
N GLY A 266 -4.48 -11.68 -9.02
CA GLY A 266 -5.58 -10.73 -9.04
C GLY A 266 -5.42 -9.62 -8.00
N THR A 267 -4.95 -9.94 -6.79
CA THR A 267 -4.64 -8.94 -5.77
C THR A 267 -3.53 -7.98 -6.23
N VAL A 268 -2.45 -8.49 -6.83
CA VAL A 268 -1.37 -7.63 -7.38
C VAL A 268 -1.90 -6.77 -8.52
N LEU A 269 -2.73 -7.33 -9.41
CA LEU A 269 -3.33 -6.60 -10.52
C LEU A 269 -4.23 -5.45 -10.03
N ILE A 270 -5.14 -5.71 -9.09
CA ILE A 270 -6.02 -4.70 -8.50
C ILE A 270 -5.18 -3.63 -7.79
N PHE A 271 -4.16 -4.04 -7.02
CA PHE A 271 -3.26 -3.11 -6.35
C PHE A 271 -2.55 -2.18 -7.35
N LEU A 272 -2.03 -2.73 -8.45
CA LEU A 272 -1.37 -1.94 -9.49
C LEU A 272 -2.33 -0.98 -10.20
N PHE A 273 -3.55 -1.43 -10.54
CA PHE A 273 -4.55 -0.53 -11.13
C PHE A 273 -4.98 0.60 -10.18
N VAL A 274 -5.26 0.28 -8.93
CA VAL A 274 -5.66 1.27 -7.92
C VAL A 274 -4.55 2.29 -7.69
N THR A 275 -3.30 1.83 -7.55
CA THR A 275 -2.16 2.73 -7.35
C THR A 275 -1.80 3.53 -8.60
N MET A 276 -1.95 2.96 -9.80
CA MET A 276 -1.84 3.71 -11.06
C MET A 276 -2.90 4.81 -11.14
N GLN A 277 -4.14 4.50 -10.76
CA GLN A 277 -5.22 5.49 -10.72
C GLN A 277 -4.93 6.59 -9.70
N PHE A 278 -4.41 6.27 -8.52
CA PHE A 278 -4.01 7.28 -7.54
C PHE A 278 -2.80 8.11 -8.02
N ALA A 279 -1.81 7.48 -8.65
CA ALA A 279 -0.71 8.20 -9.28
C ALA A 279 -1.25 9.19 -10.32
N SER A 280 -2.26 8.79 -11.11
CA SER A 280 -2.93 9.61 -12.12
C SER A 280 -3.91 10.66 -11.58
N SER A 281 -4.58 10.45 -10.44
CA SER A 281 -5.55 11.41 -9.86
C SER A 281 -4.93 12.41 -8.89
N GLY A 282 -3.78 12.07 -8.30
CA GLY A 282 -2.90 13.01 -7.61
C GLY A 282 -3.27 13.36 -6.17
N PRO A 283 -3.77 12.42 -5.34
CA PRO A 283 -3.84 12.70 -3.92
C PRO A 283 -2.42 12.92 -3.39
N HIS A 284 -2.28 13.92 -2.52
CA HIS A 284 -1.07 14.18 -1.76
C HIS A 284 -0.68 12.93 -0.94
N LEU A 285 0.62 12.75 -0.72
CA LEU A 285 1.20 11.64 0.07
C LEU A 285 1.45 12.06 1.53
N ASP A 286 0.71 13.06 2.01
CA ASP A 286 0.75 13.63 3.35
C ASP A 286 -0.17 12.87 4.33
N HIS A 287 -0.28 11.56 4.15
CA HIS A 287 -1.15 10.71 4.94
C HIS A 287 -0.45 9.44 5.45
N ALA A 288 -0.92 8.88 6.56
CA ALA A 288 -0.35 7.70 7.22
C ALA A 288 -0.28 6.47 6.30
N ALA A 289 -1.15 6.38 5.29
CA ALA A 289 -1.18 5.29 4.32
C ALA A 289 -0.15 5.42 3.17
N ALA A 290 0.70 6.47 3.17
CA ALA A 290 1.55 6.81 2.02
C ALA A 290 2.55 5.70 1.67
N TRP A 291 3.04 4.96 2.67
CA TRP A 291 3.97 3.84 2.49
C TRP A 291 3.42 2.73 1.58
N LEU A 292 2.10 2.54 1.49
CA LEU A 292 1.50 1.55 0.60
C LEU A 292 1.67 1.93 -0.87
N ARG A 293 1.55 3.22 -1.18
CA ARG A 293 1.76 3.74 -2.53
C ARG A 293 3.21 3.58 -2.98
N LEU A 294 4.16 3.69 -2.04
CA LEU A 294 5.59 3.45 -2.29
C LEU A 294 5.93 1.99 -2.66
N PHE A 295 5.02 1.03 -2.48
CA PHE A 295 5.23 -0.31 -3.06
C PHE A 295 4.94 -0.38 -4.55
N SER A 296 4.12 0.53 -5.06
CA SER A 296 3.83 0.60 -6.49
C SER A 296 4.94 1.36 -7.20
N PRO A 297 5.50 0.82 -8.30
CA PRO A 297 6.48 1.55 -9.08
C PRO A 297 5.87 2.77 -9.79
N PHE A 298 4.53 2.90 -9.84
CA PHE A 298 3.86 3.92 -10.64
C PHE A 298 4.15 5.35 -10.20
N ASP A 299 4.16 5.63 -8.89
CA ASP A 299 4.44 6.97 -8.37
C ASP A 299 5.88 7.42 -8.72
N MET A 300 6.85 6.52 -8.63
CA MET A 300 8.20 6.82 -9.10
C MET A 300 8.26 6.94 -10.63
N THR A 301 7.60 6.06 -11.39
CA THR A 301 7.62 6.18 -12.86
C THR A 301 7.00 7.49 -13.33
N ALA A 302 5.99 8.00 -12.64
CA ALA A 302 5.39 9.30 -12.93
C ALA A 302 6.36 10.44 -12.63
N TYR A 303 7.13 10.34 -11.54
CA TYR A 303 8.19 11.30 -11.21
C TYR A 303 9.34 11.27 -12.22
N LEU A 304 9.78 10.07 -12.63
CA LEU A 304 10.86 9.90 -13.61
C LEU A 304 10.42 10.28 -15.03
N PHE A 305 9.16 10.05 -15.38
CA PHE A 305 8.59 10.28 -16.70
C PHE A 305 7.28 11.07 -16.59
N PRO A 306 7.36 12.40 -16.47
CA PRO A 306 6.21 13.29 -16.39
C PRO A 306 5.10 13.03 -17.42
N ASN A 307 5.45 12.78 -18.68
CA ASN A 307 4.40 12.65 -19.70
C ASN A 307 3.56 11.37 -19.58
N LEU A 308 3.90 10.43 -18.68
CA LEU A 308 3.16 9.18 -18.45
C LEU A 308 1.66 9.40 -18.18
N PHE A 309 1.32 10.36 -17.32
CA PHE A 309 -0.07 10.70 -16.97
C PHE A 309 -0.50 12.08 -17.48
N ARG A 310 0.36 12.75 -18.26
CA ARG A 310 0.15 14.12 -18.79
C ARG A 310 -0.31 15.12 -17.70
N ARG A 311 0.30 15.06 -16.51
CA ARG A 311 -0.02 15.99 -15.41
C ARG A 311 0.84 17.26 -15.48
N TYR A 312 0.29 18.39 -15.05
CA TYR A 312 0.99 19.68 -15.02
C TYR A 312 1.72 19.98 -13.68
N ASN A 313 1.42 19.21 -12.62
CA ASN A 313 1.89 19.47 -11.25
C ASN A 313 2.65 18.25 -10.64
N TRP A 314 3.97 18.18 -10.88
CA TRP A 314 4.88 17.09 -10.44
C TRP A 314 5.37 17.23 -9.00
N GLN A 315 5.05 18.35 -8.35
CA GLN A 315 5.56 18.74 -7.04
C GLN A 315 5.07 17.86 -5.87
N LEU A 316 4.22 16.86 -6.14
CA LEU A 316 3.60 15.99 -5.13
C LEU A 316 4.59 15.05 -4.43
N LEU A 317 5.46 14.36 -5.19
CA LEU A 317 6.51 13.52 -4.58
C LEU A 317 7.63 14.37 -3.97
N GLU A 318 7.91 15.54 -4.55
CA GLU A 318 8.93 16.47 -4.05
C GLU A 318 8.60 17.04 -2.67
N GLN A 319 7.31 17.06 -2.33
CA GLN A 319 6.80 17.53 -1.05
C GLN A 319 6.78 16.46 0.04
N ILE A 320 7.09 15.19 -0.26
CA ILE A 320 7.08 14.12 0.74
C ILE A 320 8.10 14.42 1.85
N GLN A 321 7.62 14.31 3.08
CA GLN A 321 8.45 14.37 4.26
C GLN A 321 8.26 13.12 5.13
N PHE A 322 9.30 12.76 5.87
CA PHE A 322 9.25 11.69 6.87
C PHE A 322 9.76 12.23 8.19
N PHE A 323 8.91 12.34 9.21
CA PHE A 323 9.20 13.09 10.46
C PHE A 323 9.81 14.48 10.17
N TYR A 324 9.14 15.27 9.33
CA TYR A 324 9.61 16.58 8.87
C TYR A 324 10.92 16.61 8.05
N LEU A 325 11.57 15.46 7.83
CA LEU A 325 12.74 15.38 6.95
C LEU A 325 12.29 15.44 5.48
N PRO A 326 12.80 16.38 4.66
CA PRO A 326 12.35 16.58 3.29
C PRO A 326 12.99 15.57 2.31
N VAL A 327 12.64 14.29 2.47
CA VAL A 327 13.19 13.18 1.67
C VAL A 327 12.82 13.30 0.19
N GLY A 328 11.66 13.92 -0.12
CA GLY A 328 11.16 14.08 -1.48
C GLY A 328 11.94 15.04 -2.38
N LYS A 329 12.69 16.00 -1.81
CA LYS A 329 13.32 17.09 -2.59
C LYS A 329 14.41 16.66 -3.57
N SER A 330 14.92 15.43 -3.45
CA SER A 330 15.99 14.94 -4.31
C SER A 330 15.62 13.58 -4.89
N LEU A 331 15.99 13.37 -6.16
CA LEU A 331 15.84 12.07 -6.83
C LEU A 331 16.48 10.94 -6.01
N ILE A 332 17.67 11.18 -5.44
CA ILE A 332 18.37 10.19 -4.61
C ILE A 332 17.57 9.90 -3.33
N GLY A 333 16.99 10.92 -2.68
CA GLY A 333 16.14 10.74 -1.51
C GLY A 333 14.92 9.86 -1.81
N LEU A 334 14.24 10.10 -2.93
CA LEU A 334 13.10 9.29 -3.37
C LEU A 334 13.51 7.86 -3.75
N LEU A 335 14.64 7.69 -4.45
CA LEU A 335 15.19 6.37 -4.77
C LEU A 335 15.51 5.58 -3.50
N VAL A 336 16.22 6.19 -2.56
CA VAL A 336 16.59 5.57 -1.28
C VAL A 336 15.32 5.24 -0.48
N LEU A 337 14.35 6.13 -0.41
CA LEU A 337 13.09 5.91 0.29
C LEU A 337 12.35 4.67 -0.24
N ASN A 338 12.19 4.56 -1.57
CA ASN A 338 11.54 3.42 -2.20
C ASN A 338 12.34 2.11 -1.99
N LEU A 339 13.67 2.15 -2.19
CA LEU A 339 14.52 0.97 -2.02
C LEU A 339 14.56 0.48 -0.57
N VAL A 340 14.63 1.39 0.40
CA VAL A 340 14.58 1.05 1.83
C VAL A 340 13.22 0.47 2.19
N ASN A 341 12.12 1.03 1.66
CA ASN A 341 10.78 0.48 1.85
C ASN A 341 10.70 -0.96 1.33
N TYR A 342 11.14 -1.23 0.10
CA TYR A 342 11.18 -2.60 -0.43
C TYR A 342 12.09 -3.52 0.41
N ALA A 343 13.29 -3.07 0.78
CA ALA A 343 14.26 -3.89 1.51
C ALA A 343 13.74 -4.30 2.90
N LEU A 344 13.18 -3.36 3.67
CA LEU A 344 12.67 -3.63 5.01
C LEU A 344 11.47 -4.58 4.99
N TRP A 345 10.53 -4.38 4.07
CA TRP A 345 9.38 -5.27 3.94
C TRP A 345 9.77 -6.64 3.42
N THR A 346 10.71 -6.70 2.47
CA THR A 346 11.26 -7.96 1.98
C THR A 346 11.95 -8.71 3.11
N TYR A 347 12.74 -8.03 3.95
CA TYR A 347 13.37 -8.63 5.14
C TYR A 347 12.36 -9.32 6.06
N TRP A 348 11.23 -8.67 6.37
CA TRP A 348 10.17 -9.27 7.19
C TRP A 348 9.51 -10.48 6.53
N VAL A 349 9.25 -10.40 5.22
CA VAL A 349 8.72 -11.51 4.42
C VAL A 349 9.66 -12.71 4.43
N TRP A 350 10.97 -12.49 4.31
CA TRP A 350 11.98 -13.55 4.29
C TRP A 350 12.10 -14.31 5.61
N HIS A 351 11.89 -13.65 6.75
CA HIS A 351 11.79 -14.35 8.04
C HIS A 351 10.60 -15.33 8.06
N GLY A 352 9.45 -14.91 7.55
CA GLY A 352 8.29 -15.77 7.38
C GLY A 352 8.54 -16.93 6.41
N LEU A 353 9.17 -16.64 5.26
CA LEU A 353 9.50 -17.63 4.24
C LEU A 353 10.37 -18.76 4.78
N LYS A 354 11.50 -18.43 5.42
CA LYS A 354 12.44 -19.43 5.96
C LYS A 354 11.76 -20.37 6.95
N ARG A 355 10.97 -19.81 7.87
CA ARG A 355 10.30 -20.60 8.92
C ARG A 355 9.23 -21.51 8.33
N ARG A 356 8.37 -20.97 7.45
CA ARG A 356 7.26 -21.72 6.83
C ARG A 356 7.72 -22.72 5.77
N PHE A 357 8.86 -22.46 5.12
CA PHE A 357 9.48 -23.42 4.20
C PHE A 357 9.94 -24.66 4.97
N ARG A 358 10.70 -24.47 6.06
CA ARG A 358 11.22 -25.58 6.89
C ARG A 358 10.11 -26.33 7.63
N ASN A 359 9.21 -25.59 8.27
CA ASN A 359 8.12 -26.16 9.07
C ASN A 359 6.75 -25.58 8.66
N PRO A 360 5.96 -26.33 7.88
CA PRO A 360 4.60 -25.98 7.50
C PRO A 360 3.65 -25.56 8.61
N ASN A 361 3.87 -26.05 9.83
CA ASN A 361 2.97 -25.83 10.97
C ASN A 361 3.52 -24.81 11.97
N SER A 362 4.69 -24.21 11.72
CA SER A 362 5.23 -23.17 12.60
C SER A 362 4.50 -21.85 12.39
N THR A 363 4.53 -20.97 13.40
CA THR A 363 4.13 -19.58 13.23
C THR A 363 4.99 -18.90 12.16
N MET A 364 4.45 -17.88 11.49
CA MET A 364 5.21 -17.11 10.49
C MET A 364 6.30 -16.26 11.18
N LEU A 365 5.93 -15.54 12.24
CA LEU A 365 6.83 -14.68 13.01
C LEU A 365 7.07 -15.25 14.41
N SER A 366 8.29 -15.07 14.93
CA SER A 366 8.54 -15.32 16.34
C SER A 366 7.96 -14.18 17.19
N LYS A 367 7.78 -14.41 18.48
CA LYS A 367 7.24 -13.39 19.40
C LYS A 367 8.10 -12.14 19.44
N GLY A 368 9.43 -12.30 19.55
CA GLY A 368 10.38 -11.18 19.51
C GLY A 368 10.35 -10.39 18.20
N GLN A 369 10.27 -11.10 17.07
CA GLN A 369 10.14 -10.46 15.75
C GLN A 369 8.84 -9.69 15.62
N SER A 370 7.75 -10.13 16.26
CA SER A 370 6.49 -9.40 16.23
C SER A 370 6.59 -8.04 16.91
N TYR A 371 7.27 -7.94 18.05
CA TYR A 371 7.47 -6.67 18.76
C TYR A 371 8.19 -5.66 17.86
N LEU A 372 9.28 -6.10 17.22
CA LEU A 372 10.06 -5.27 16.31
C LEU A 372 9.27 -4.85 15.06
N LEU A 373 8.47 -5.76 14.49
CA LEU A 373 7.60 -5.44 13.34
C LEU A 373 6.55 -4.39 13.72
N VAL A 374 5.93 -4.51 14.90
CA VAL A 374 4.94 -3.55 15.39
C VAL A 374 5.59 -2.19 15.61
N THR A 375 6.74 -2.12 16.28
CA THR A 375 7.48 -0.86 16.46
C THR A 375 7.83 -0.23 15.12
N TYR A 376 8.32 -1.01 14.16
CA TYR A 376 8.63 -0.53 12.81
C TYR A 376 7.40 0.06 12.12
N LEU A 377 6.26 -0.63 12.19
CA LEU A 377 5.00 -0.14 11.61
C LEU A 377 4.50 1.14 12.29
N GLN A 378 4.64 1.26 13.61
CA GLN A 378 4.32 2.52 14.29
C GLN A 378 5.20 3.66 13.81
N LEU A 379 6.51 3.44 13.67
CA LEU A 379 7.43 4.44 13.12
C LEU A 379 7.06 4.86 11.70
N LEU A 380 6.64 3.92 10.85
CA LEU A 380 6.18 4.24 9.50
C LEU A 380 4.90 5.07 9.50
N LEU A 381 3.85 4.62 10.21
CA LEU A 381 2.55 5.29 10.23
C LEU A 381 2.69 6.74 10.73
N TRP A 382 3.34 6.91 11.88
CA TRP A 382 3.54 8.24 12.47
C TRP A 382 4.55 9.08 11.68
N GLY A 383 5.56 8.47 11.07
CA GLY A 383 6.55 9.18 10.26
C GLY A 383 5.96 9.82 9.02
N PHE A 384 4.99 9.16 8.36
CA PHE A 384 4.23 9.74 7.24
C PHE A 384 3.07 10.64 7.68
N THR A 385 2.58 10.54 8.92
CA THR A 385 1.60 11.51 9.47
C THR A 385 2.26 12.85 9.78
N LEU A 386 3.48 12.85 10.33
CA LEU A 386 4.17 14.05 10.79
C LEU A 386 4.98 14.69 9.65
N GLN A 387 4.33 15.56 8.87
CA GLN A 387 4.92 16.29 7.74
C GLN A 387 4.72 17.80 7.88
N SER A 388 5.65 18.64 7.43
CA SER A 388 5.53 20.12 7.41
C SER A 388 4.82 20.57 6.13
N ALA A 389 3.61 20.07 5.91
CA ALA A 389 2.77 20.51 4.82
C ALA A 389 1.78 21.57 5.33
N LYS A 390 1.45 22.56 4.48
CA LYS A 390 0.48 23.62 4.77
C LYS A 390 -0.92 23.01 4.73
N ASN A 391 -1.32 22.42 5.84
CA ASN A 391 -2.46 21.50 5.88
C ASN A 391 -3.74 22.16 6.37
N TYR A 392 -3.66 23.35 6.99
CA TYR A 392 -4.84 24.06 7.45
C TYR A 392 -5.09 25.35 6.67
N TYR A 393 -6.31 25.46 6.13
CA TYR A 393 -6.81 26.62 5.40
C TYR A 393 -7.95 27.23 6.21
N PRO A 394 -7.71 28.33 6.96
CA PRO A 394 -8.77 28.95 7.73
C PRO A 394 -9.83 29.54 6.79
N PHE A 395 -11.09 29.22 7.04
CA PHE A 395 -12.21 29.80 6.33
C PHE A 395 -12.45 31.24 6.82
N TYR A 396 -12.36 32.21 5.91
CA TYR A 396 -12.71 33.61 6.20
C TYR A 396 -13.97 34.00 5.42
N PRO A 397 -15.00 34.54 6.10
CA PRO A 397 -16.26 34.95 5.46
C PRO A 397 -16.10 36.03 4.38
N SER A 398 -14.97 36.75 4.36
CA SER A 398 -14.72 37.91 3.50
C SER A 398 -14.08 37.60 2.15
N GLY A 399 -13.95 36.32 1.75
CA GLY A 399 -13.37 35.93 0.46
C GLY A 399 -11.86 36.20 0.32
N THR A 400 -11.18 36.62 1.39
CA THR A 400 -9.73 36.75 1.43
C THR A 400 -9.12 35.44 1.94
N SER A 401 -8.34 34.76 1.08
CA SER A 401 -7.64 33.52 1.46
C SER A 401 -6.48 33.85 2.39
N ALA A 402 -6.60 33.49 3.67
CA ALA A 402 -5.49 33.56 4.60
C ALA A 402 -4.38 32.55 4.24
N PRO A 403 -3.12 32.84 4.59
CA PRO A 403 -2.01 31.93 4.30
C PRO A 403 -2.19 30.63 5.10
N ALA A 404 -2.15 29.51 4.38
CA ALA A 404 -2.19 28.19 4.99
C ALA A 404 -0.94 27.94 5.86
N TYR A 405 -1.15 27.31 7.02
CA TYR A 405 -0.09 26.99 7.97
C TYR A 405 -0.12 25.50 8.35
N SER A 406 0.99 25.02 8.90
CA SER A 406 1.14 23.65 9.39
C SER A 406 0.60 23.54 10.80
N ASP A 407 -0.29 22.59 11.05
CA ASP A 407 -0.82 22.28 12.37
C ASP A 407 -0.71 20.76 12.63
N LEU A 408 -0.04 20.38 13.71
CA LEU A 408 0.23 18.99 14.07
C LEU A 408 -1.05 18.27 14.53
N ASN A 409 -1.90 18.93 15.32
CA ASN A 409 -3.13 18.33 15.81
C ASN A 409 -4.09 18.07 14.65
N TYR A 410 -4.20 19.01 13.72
CA TYR A 410 -4.96 18.81 12.49
C TYR A 410 -4.43 17.62 11.67
N GLN A 411 -3.11 17.49 11.50
CA GLN A 411 -2.48 16.37 10.79
C GLN A 411 -2.79 15.01 11.41
N VAL A 412 -2.68 14.91 12.74
CA VAL A 412 -2.97 13.65 13.46
C VAL A 412 -4.46 13.33 13.35
N THR A 413 -5.36 14.29 13.55
CA THR A 413 -6.81 14.09 13.45
C THR A 413 -7.23 13.64 12.05
N GLN A 414 -6.72 14.26 10.98
CA GLN A 414 -7.02 13.83 9.60
C GLN A 414 -6.51 12.40 9.29
N ASN A 415 -5.42 12.00 9.92
CA ASN A 415 -4.82 10.67 9.73
C ASN A 415 -5.32 9.60 10.70
N PHE A 416 -6.13 9.98 11.68
CA PHE A 416 -6.54 9.11 12.76
C PHE A 416 -7.25 7.85 12.25
N ALA A 417 -8.17 8.00 11.28
CA ALA A 417 -8.87 6.87 10.68
C ALA A 417 -7.91 5.87 10.01
N TYR A 418 -6.89 6.36 9.29
CA TYR A 418 -5.87 5.50 8.68
C TYR A 418 -5.04 4.77 9.73
N ILE A 419 -4.57 5.49 10.76
CA ILE A 419 -3.77 4.90 11.85
C ILE A 419 -4.56 3.79 12.55
N VAL A 420 -5.83 4.05 12.91
CA VAL A 420 -6.71 3.06 13.55
C VAL A 420 -6.94 1.86 12.62
N PHE A 421 -7.27 2.09 11.35
CA PHE A 421 -7.53 1.03 10.38
C PHE A 421 -6.33 0.08 10.22
N PHE A 422 -5.12 0.61 10.00
CA PHE A 422 -3.93 -0.22 9.84
C PHE A 422 -3.51 -0.91 11.13
N ASN A 423 -3.70 -0.26 12.28
CA ASN A 423 -3.42 -0.89 13.58
C ASN A 423 -4.39 -2.04 13.88
N LEU A 424 -5.67 -1.91 13.57
CA LEU A 424 -6.63 -3.01 13.66
C LEU A 424 -6.22 -4.17 12.76
N LEU A 425 -5.92 -3.89 11.49
CA LEU A 425 -5.47 -4.91 10.53
C LEU A 425 -4.20 -5.63 11.02
N LEU A 426 -3.23 -4.89 11.55
CA LEU A 426 -2.00 -5.43 12.12
C LEU A 426 -2.30 -6.34 13.32
N LEU A 427 -3.10 -5.87 14.28
CA LEU A 427 -3.40 -6.62 15.50
C LEU A 427 -4.15 -7.92 15.21
N PHE A 428 -5.18 -7.90 14.35
CA PHE A 428 -5.87 -9.12 13.95
C PHE A 428 -4.96 -10.09 13.19
N SER A 429 -4.09 -9.57 12.31
CA SER A 429 -3.09 -10.38 11.62
C SER A 429 -2.12 -11.04 12.59
N LEU A 430 -1.66 -10.32 13.62
CA LEU A 430 -0.77 -10.85 14.66
C LEU A 430 -1.46 -11.89 15.54
N ILE A 431 -2.73 -11.67 15.92
CA ILE A 431 -3.53 -12.67 16.65
C ILE A 431 -3.59 -13.97 15.84
N ALA A 432 -3.85 -13.88 14.53
CA ALA A 432 -3.92 -15.06 13.67
C ALA A 432 -2.55 -15.74 13.46
N ILE A 433 -1.48 -14.96 13.30
CA ILE A 433 -0.13 -15.47 12.99
C ILE A 433 0.58 -16.05 14.22
N LEU A 434 0.42 -15.43 15.38
CA LEU A 434 1.17 -15.76 16.59
C LEU A 434 0.48 -16.79 17.46
N SER A 435 -0.86 -16.94 17.37
CA SER A 435 -1.59 -17.86 18.23
C SER A 435 -1.31 -19.32 17.87
N PRO A 436 -0.62 -20.09 18.75
CA PRO A 436 -0.32 -21.48 18.47
C PRO A 436 -1.57 -22.35 18.44
N HIS A 437 -1.56 -23.34 17.56
CA HIS A 437 -2.55 -24.41 17.52
C HIS A 437 -2.44 -25.35 18.73
N ARG A 438 -3.53 -26.08 19.00
CA ARG A 438 -3.66 -27.03 20.11
C ARG A 438 -2.42 -27.87 20.41
N GLN A 439 -1.83 -28.51 19.40
CA GLN A 439 -0.69 -29.42 19.59
C GLN A 439 0.54 -28.71 20.16
N ALA A 440 0.86 -27.51 19.67
CA ALA A 440 2.00 -26.75 20.17
C ALA A 440 1.80 -26.34 21.64
N VAL A 441 0.58 -25.90 22.01
CA VAL A 441 0.25 -25.56 23.39
C VAL A 441 0.22 -26.79 24.30
N GLN A 442 -0.21 -27.94 23.79
CA GLN A 442 -0.17 -29.22 24.51
C GLN A 442 1.25 -29.65 24.81
N ASP A 443 2.13 -29.62 23.81
CA ASP A 443 3.54 -29.95 23.98
C ASP A 443 4.19 -29.00 25.00
N TRP A 444 3.89 -27.70 24.90
CA TRP A 444 4.36 -26.73 25.87
C TRP A 444 3.86 -27.03 27.29
N ALA A 445 2.56 -27.30 27.46
CA ALA A 445 1.98 -27.59 28.76
C ALA A 445 2.59 -28.83 29.43
N ARG A 446 2.89 -29.88 28.65
CA ARG A 446 3.56 -31.11 29.12
C ARG A 446 5.02 -30.87 29.50
N TYR A 447 5.80 -30.29 28.60
CA TYR A 447 7.26 -30.26 28.73
C TYR A 447 7.82 -29.04 29.49
N ARG A 448 7.00 -28.01 29.77
CA ARG A 448 7.48 -26.82 30.50
C ARG A 448 8.13 -27.14 31.85
N HIS A 449 7.70 -28.21 32.52
CA HIS A 449 8.19 -28.62 33.85
C HIS A 449 9.59 -29.24 33.79
N GLN A 450 9.99 -29.83 32.66
CA GLN A 450 11.30 -30.46 32.48
C GLN A 450 12.42 -29.45 32.26
N ASN A 451 12.14 -28.32 31.62
CA ASN A 451 13.13 -27.26 31.43
C ASN A 451 13.47 -26.51 32.73
N ILE A 452 12.53 -26.48 33.68
CA ILE A 452 12.71 -25.89 35.01
C ILE A 452 13.75 -26.68 35.84
N SER A 453 13.83 -28.01 35.65
CA SER A 453 14.72 -28.90 36.39
C SER A 453 16.20 -28.67 36.08
N ARG A 454 16.54 -27.99 34.98
CA ARG A 454 17.89 -27.91 34.41
C ARG A 454 18.64 -26.60 34.71
N ARG A 455 17.98 -25.60 35.31
CA ARG A 455 18.59 -24.29 35.63
C ARG A 455 18.10 -23.81 37.01
N GLN A 456 19.03 -23.59 37.94
CA GLN A 456 18.76 -23.00 39.26
C GLN A 456 18.25 -21.55 39.10
N GLY A 457 16.95 -21.32 39.24
CA GLY A 457 16.33 -19.99 39.20
C GLY A 457 14.87 -20.02 39.64
N SER A 458 14.32 -18.85 40.03
CA SER A 458 12.92 -18.73 40.45
C SER A 458 11.94 -19.09 39.32
N TRP A 459 11.02 -20.02 39.61
CA TRP A 459 10.03 -20.57 38.67
C TRP A 459 9.18 -19.51 37.95
N GLN A 460 8.85 -18.40 38.62
CA GLN A 460 8.00 -17.34 38.08
C GLN A 460 8.69 -16.58 36.94
N ASN A 461 9.98 -16.28 37.09
CA ASN A 461 10.75 -15.57 36.07
C ASN A 461 10.89 -16.39 34.79
N TYR A 462 11.04 -17.71 34.94
CA TYR A 462 11.12 -18.63 33.79
C TYR A 462 9.80 -18.71 33.03
N LEU A 463 8.66 -18.81 33.71
CA LEU A 463 7.35 -18.82 33.05
C LEU A 463 7.05 -17.52 32.30
N LEU A 464 7.38 -16.38 32.88
CA LEU A 464 7.18 -15.09 32.25
C LEU A 464 8.07 -14.94 31.00
N GLN A 465 9.34 -15.33 31.12
CA GLN A 465 10.28 -15.36 29.99
C GLN A 465 9.79 -16.29 28.87
N ASP A 466 9.28 -17.47 29.21
CA ASP A 466 8.75 -18.43 28.23
C ASP A 466 7.41 -17.98 27.61
N LEU A 467 6.60 -17.19 28.32
CA LEU A 467 5.40 -16.57 27.73
C LEU A 467 5.74 -15.42 26.76
N ILE A 468 6.77 -14.62 27.08
CA ILE A 468 7.22 -13.49 26.25
C ILE A 468 7.97 -13.96 25.01
N TRP A 469 8.82 -14.99 25.14
CA TRP A 469 9.75 -15.41 24.08
C TRP A 469 9.44 -16.80 23.51
N GLY A 470 8.82 -17.69 24.28
CA GLY A 470 8.61 -19.08 23.89
C GLY A 470 7.56 -19.23 22.79
N GLU A 471 7.94 -19.88 21.69
CA GLU A 471 7.10 -19.97 20.49
C GLU A 471 5.87 -20.87 20.64
N LYS A 472 5.95 -21.87 21.52
CA LYS A 472 4.87 -22.85 21.75
C LYS A 472 3.91 -22.42 22.85
N SER A 473 4.27 -21.39 23.63
CA SER A 473 3.46 -20.90 24.73
C SER A 473 2.30 -20.02 24.21
N PRO A 474 1.18 -19.92 24.94
CA PRO A 474 0.03 -19.11 24.53
C PRO A 474 0.44 -17.69 24.11
N ALA A 475 -0.23 -17.13 23.11
CA ALA A 475 0.16 -15.84 22.51
C ALA A 475 -0.31 -14.60 23.30
N LEU A 476 -1.06 -14.78 24.38
CA LEU A 476 -1.73 -13.68 25.09
C LEU A 476 -0.79 -12.58 25.58
N VAL A 477 0.31 -12.94 26.26
CA VAL A 477 1.28 -11.95 26.77
C VAL A 477 1.94 -11.20 25.61
N THR A 478 2.25 -11.90 24.52
CA THR A 478 2.81 -11.30 23.31
C THR A 478 1.85 -10.32 22.66
N ILE A 479 0.56 -10.67 22.58
CA ILE A 479 -0.46 -9.78 22.03
C ILE A 479 -0.63 -8.55 22.93
N ALA A 480 -0.61 -8.72 24.27
CA ALA A 480 -0.65 -7.61 25.21
C ALA A 480 0.53 -6.63 25.03
N ILE A 481 1.75 -7.14 24.88
CA ILE A 481 2.94 -6.31 24.63
C ILE A 481 2.80 -5.56 23.30
N ASN A 482 2.38 -6.24 22.23
CA ASN A 482 2.15 -5.60 20.94
C ASN A 482 1.06 -4.51 21.02
N LEU A 483 -0.03 -4.75 21.75
CA LEU A 483 -1.09 -3.75 21.97
C LEU A 483 -0.56 -2.50 22.67
N VAL A 484 0.28 -2.66 23.70
CA VAL A 484 0.93 -1.54 24.39
C VAL A 484 1.81 -0.75 23.42
N ILE A 485 2.63 -1.43 22.60
CA ILE A 485 3.48 -0.76 21.61
C ILE A 485 2.64 0.05 20.61
N VAL A 486 1.50 -0.50 20.15
CA VAL A 486 0.59 0.18 19.22
C VAL A 486 -0.06 1.42 19.85
N THR A 487 -0.42 1.37 21.13
CA THR A 487 -1.17 2.45 21.78
C THR A 487 -0.29 3.56 22.35
N ILE A 488 1.00 3.32 22.60
CA ILE A 488 1.95 4.30 23.16
C ILE A 488 1.94 5.64 22.39
N PRO A 489 2.14 5.68 21.05
CA PRO A 489 2.17 6.96 20.33
C PRO A 489 0.86 7.75 20.44
N LEU A 490 -0.28 7.05 20.43
CA LEU A 490 -1.60 7.67 20.58
C LEU A 490 -1.77 8.27 21.98
N VAL A 491 -1.37 7.55 23.03
CA VAL A 491 -1.43 8.06 24.41
C VAL A 491 -0.52 9.28 24.58
N ILE A 492 0.69 9.25 24.03
CA ILE A 492 1.61 10.40 24.04
C ILE A 492 0.96 11.61 23.36
N TRP A 493 0.33 11.41 22.20
CA TRP A 493 -0.38 12.49 21.51
C TRP A 493 -1.54 13.04 22.36
N ILE A 494 -2.40 12.21 22.95
CA ILE A 494 -3.51 12.65 23.82
C ILE A 494 -2.99 13.50 25.00
N LEU A 495 -1.85 13.12 25.57
CA LEU A 495 -1.24 13.85 26.69
C LEU A 495 -0.68 15.21 26.27
N VAL A 496 -0.03 15.30 25.11
CA VAL A 496 0.70 16.49 24.65
C VAL A 496 -0.16 17.42 23.77
N ALA A 497 -1.25 16.94 23.19
CA ALA A 497 -2.06 17.65 22.18
C ALA A 497 -2.48 19.07 22.58
N LEU A 498 -2.92 19.30 23.84
CA LEU A 498 -3.31 20.65 24.30
C LEU A 498 -2.12 21.59 24.50
N SER A 499 -0.93 21.05 24.79
CA SER A 499 0.29 21.83 24.98
C SER A 499 0.91 22.28 23.65
N LEU A 500 0.52 21.63 22.54
CA LEU A 500 0.93 22.02 21.20
C LEU A 500 0.01 23.14 20.71
N LYS A 501 0.60 24.31 20.46
CA LYS A 501 -0.07 25.58 20.14
C LYS A 501 -1.20 25.40 19.12
N THR A 502 -2.44 25.58 19.57
CA THR A 502 -3.65 25.64 18.74
C THR A 502 -3.91 27.09 18.30
N ASN A 503 -3.65 27.38 17.03
CA ASN A 503 -4.27 28.53 16.37
C ASN A 503 -5.74 28.17 16.09
N ASN A 504 -6.68 29.13 16.17
CA ASN A 504 -8.14 28.96 15.99
C ASN A 504 -8.56 27.85 14.99
N ASN A 505 -8.66 26.60 15.48
CA ASN A 505 -9.07 25.45 14.70
C ASN A 505 -9.84 24.45 15.57
N ASN A 506 -10.75 23.72 14.95
CA ASN A 506 -11.65 22.77 15.63
C ASN A 506 -11.03 21.36 15.68
N SER A 507 -9.72 21.22 15.46
CA SER A 507 -9.08 19.90 15.31
C SER A 507 -9.06 19.08 16.60
N LEU A 508 -9.11 19.75 17.74
CA LEU A 508 -9.16 19.17 19.08
C LEU A 508 -10.54 19.22 19.72
N ASP A 509 -11.58 19.65 19.00
CA ASP A 509 -12.93 19.86 19.54
C ASP A 509 -13.48 18.56 20.15
N TRP A 510 -13.37 17.46 19.40
CA TRP A 510 -13.71 16.11 19.87
C TRP A 510 -12.94 15.71 21.15
N LEU A 511 -11.64 16.02 21.24
CA LEU A 511 -10.82 15.62 22.38
C LEU A 511 -11.05 16.49 23.63
N VAL A 512 -11.32 17.80 23.44
CA VAL A 512 -11.37 18.78 24.53
C VAL A 512 -12.80 19.00 25.01
N ASN A 513 -13.74 19.22 24.09
CA ASN A 513 -15.10 19.64 24.41
C ASN A 513 -16.06 18.46 24.52
N GLU A 514 -15.92 17.46 23.65
CA GLU A 514 -16.84 16.31 23.61
C GLU A 514 -16.42 15.22 24.61
N VAL A 515 -15.20 14.68 24.48
CA VAL A 515 -14.74 13.53 25.26
C VAL A 515 -13.91 13.92 26.48
N GLY A 516 -12.95 14.82 26.34
CA GLY A 516 -11.99 15.12 27.40
C GLY A 516 -10.89 14.06 27.57
N ARG A 517 -9.70 14.50 27.96
CA ARG A 517 -8.48 13.67 28.02
C ARG A 517 -8.59 12.40 28.86
N PHE A 518 -9.21 12.49 30.04
CA PHE A 518 -9.32 11.34 30.95
C PHE A 518 -10.20 10.23 30.35
N ARG A 519 -11.37 10.59 29.80
CA ARG A 519 -12.25 9.63 29.13
C ARG A 519 -11.58 9.04 27.88
N ALA A 520 -10.86 9.84 27.10
CA ALA A 520 -10.12 9.35 25.94
C ALA A 520 -9.07 8.28 26.32
N ILE A 521 -8.33 8.48 27.42
CA ILE A 521 -7.38 7.48 27.95
C ILE A 521 -8.12 6.20 28.38
N LEU A 522 -9.25 6.32 29.09
CA LEU A 522 -10.08 5.17 29.44
C LEU A 522 -10.58 4.42 28.19
N GLY A 523 -10.91 5.13 27.12
CA GLY A 523 -11.25 4.54 25.82
C GLY A 523 -10.14 3.72 25.20
N VAL A 524 -8.90 4.18 25.31
CA VAL A 524 -7.72 3.38 24.89
C VAL A 524 -7.58 2.12 25.74
N VAL A 525 -7.83 2.19 27.05
CA VAL A 525 -7.79 1.01 27.94
C VAL A 525 -8.91 0.02 27.60
N LEU A 526 -10.14 0.49 27.33
CA LEU A 526 -11.24 -0.33 26.82
C LEU A 526 -10.84 -1.04 25.53
N PHE A 527 -10.27 -0.31 24.57
CA PHE A 527 -9.78 -0.92 23.33
C PHE A 527 -8.75 -2.04 23.57
N ILE A 528 -7.81 -1.85 24.50
CA ILE A 528 -6.84 -2.90 24.87
C ILE A 528 -7.56 -4.11 25.48
N CYS A 529 -8.50 -3.91 26.40
CA CYS A 529 -9.28 -4.98 27.02
C CYS A 529 -10.07 -5.78 25.98
N MET A 530 -10.79 -5.09 25.09
CA MET A 530 -11.55 -5.70 24.01
C MET A 530 -10.66 -6.54 23.07
N MET A 531 -9.51 -6.01 22.65
CA MET A 531 -8.58 -6.77 21.80
C MET A 531 -7.98 -7.98 22.53
N MET A 532 -7.75 -7.88 23.84
CA MET A 532 -7.34 -9.01 24.66
C MET A 532 -8.44 -10.07 24.79
N ILE A 533 -9.72 -9.68 24.86
CA ILE A 533 -10.86 -10.60 24.81
C ILE A 533 -10.82 -11.36 23.47
N TYR A 534 -10.67 -10.69 22.33
CA TYR A 534 -10.58 -11.37 21.03
C TYR A 534 -9.39 -12.31 20.91
N ALA A 535 -8.23 -11.92 21.46
CA ALA A 535 -7.07 -12.78 21.54
C ALA A 535 -7.33 -14.05 22.38
N THR A 536 -7.97 -13.91 23.55
CA THR A 536 -8.33 -15.07 24.40
C THR A 536 -9.33 -15.99 23.73
N ILE A 537 -10.38 -15.45 23.12
CA ILE A 537 -11.37 -16.22 22.36
C ILE A 537 -10.68 -16.99 21.24
N THR A 538 -9.82 -16.33 20.46
CA THR A 538 -9.05 -16.98 19.39
C THR A 538 -8.24 -18.15 19.93
N GLN A 539 -7.47 -17.94 21.01
CA GLN A 539 -6.63 -18.98 21.59
C GLN A 539 -7.46 -20.17 22.12
N ILE A 540 -8.61 -19.91 22.75
CA ILE A 540 -9.55 -20.95 23.21
C ILE A 540 -10.09 -21.75 22.02
N MET A 541 -10.53 -21.09 20.95
CA MET A 541 -11.05 -21.76 19.75
C MET A 541 -9.98 -22.59 19.05
N LEU A 542 -8.74 -22.12 18.99
CA LEU A 542 -7.60 -22.88 18.46
C LEU A 542 -7.19 -24.08 19.33
N MET A 543 -7.65 -24.16 20.57
CA MET A 543 -7.48 -25.32 21.47
C MET A 543 -8.57 -26.38 21.30
N MET A 544 -9.61 -26.12 20.49
CA MET A 544 -10.64 -27.12 20.16
C MET A 544 -10.03 -28.35 19.48
N LYS A 545 -10.66 -29.52 19.71
CA LYS A 545 -10.27 -30.80 19.09
C LYS A 545 -10.65 -30.89 17.60
N ASN A 546 -11.41 -29.93 17.07
CA ASN A 546 -11.88 -29.93 15.67
C ASN A 546 -10.77 -29.58 14.67
N SER A 547 -10.75 -30.24 13.51
CA SER A 547 -9.83 -29.95 12.40
C SER A 547 -10.03 -28.56 11.80
N LYS A 548 -11.27 -28.04 11.80
CA LYS A 548 -11.63 -26.71 11.28
C LYS A 548 -11.57 -25.59 12.32
N ARG A 549 -10.83 -25.77 13.43
CA ARG A 549 -10.70 -24.81 14.54
C ARG A 549 -10.36 -23.37 14.12
N SER A 550 -9.57 -23.16 13.07
CA SER A 550 -9.23 -21.82 12.59
C SER A 550 -10.45 -21.09 12.02
N VAL A 551 -11.35 -21.81 11.35
CA VAL A 551 -12.60 -21.24 10.82
C VAL A 551 -13.53 -20.86 11.98
N TRP A 552 -13.62 -21.71 13.00
CA TRP A 552 -14.38 -21.39 14.22
C TRP A 552 -13.83 -20.16 14.94
N ALA A 553 -12.50 -20.05 15.08
CA ALA A 553 -11.88 -18.88 15.69
C ALA A 553 -12.22 -17.59 14.93
N ILE A 554 -12.09 -17.61 13.59
CA ILE A 554 -12.45 -16.47 12.73
C ILE A 554 -13.95 -16.15 12.87
N GLY A 555 -14.82 -17.16 12.75
CA GLY A 555 -16.27 -16.98 12.83
C GLY A 555 -16.72 -16.41 14.17
N THR A 556 -16.20 -16.91 15.30
CA THR A 556 -16.56 -16.41 16.63
C THR A 556 -16.05 -14.99 16.87
N VAL A 557 -14.82 -14.67 16.47
CA VAL A 557 -14.29 -13.30 16.63
C VAL A 557 -15.04 -12.33 15.73
N ALA A 558 -15.31 -12.70 14.47
CA ALA A 558 -16.11 -11.88 13.56
C ALA A 558 -17.53 -11.67 14.10
N ALA A 559 -18.17 -12.71 14.62
CA ALA A 559 -19.48 -12.60 15.26
C ALA A 559 -19.42 -11.66 16.47
N ALA A 560 -18.43 -11.82 17.35
CA ALA A 560 -18.25 -10.98 18.52
C ALA A 560 -17.94 -9.51 18.17
N MET A 561 -17.31 -9.26 17.02
CA MET A 561 -16.95 -7.92 16.54
C MET A 561 -18.09 -7.20 15.82
N PHE A 562 -18.82 -7.91 14.94
CA PHE A 562 -19.78 -7.27 14.05
C PHE A 562 -21.23 -7.40 14.51
N LEU A 563 -21.61 -8.48 15.22
CA LEU A 563 -23.00 -8.67 15.64
C LEU A 563 -23.47 -7.59 16.63
N PRO A 564 -22.73 -7.23 17.70
CA PRO A 564 -23.23 -6.24 18.65
C PRO A 564 -23.57 -4.88 18.00
N PRO A 565 -22.68 -4.20 17.25
CA PRO A 565 -23.01 -2.92 16.64
C PRO A 565 -24.08 -3.03 15.55
N THR A 566 -24.14 -4.14 14.80
CA THR A 566 -25.18 -4.32 13.77
C THR A 566 -26.56 -4.50 14.39
N PHE A 567 -26.70 -5.28 15.46
CA PHE A 567 -27.97 -5.39 16.18
C PHE A 567 -28.41 -4.07 16.80
N LEU A 568 -27.50 -3.30 17.41
CA LEU A 568 -27.83 -1.97 17.95
C LEU A 568 -28.31 -1.02 16.85
N GLY A 569 -27.64 -1.01 15.71
CA GLY A 569 -28.04 -0.22 14.54
C GLY A 569 -29.39 -0.66 13.95
N MET A 570 -29.63 -1.97 13.81
CA MET A 570 -30.90 -2.50 13.32
C MET A 570 -32.09 -2.18 14.24
N LEU A 571 -31.83 -2.07 15.54
CA LEU A 571 -32.84 -1.69 16.55
C LEU A 571 -32.99 -0.16 16.70
N ASN A 572 -32.28 0.65 15.89
CA ASN A 572 -32.23 2.11 15.98
C ASN A 572 -31.85 2.63 17.38
N LEU A 573 -31.00 1.90 18.10
CA LEU A 573 -30.50 2.31 19.41
C LEU A 573 -29.29 3.22 19.23
N HIS A 574 -29.50 4.53 19.15
CA HIS A 574 -28.43 5.50 18.91
C HIS A 574 -27.53 5.72 20.15
N PRO A 575 -26.23 6.03 19.96
CA PRO A 575 -25.27 6.24 21.05
C PRO A 575 -25.65 7.38 22.03
N GLU A 576 -26.37 8.39 21.55
CA GLU A 576 -26.82 9.55 22.33
C GLU A 576 -27.69 9.14 23.54
N ALA A 577 -28.62 8.20 23.32
CA ALA A 577 -29.56 7.73 24.34
C ALA A 577 -29.06 6.48 25.07
N TYR A 578 -28.28 5.63 24.39
CA TYR A 578 -27.88 4.31 24.90
C TYR A 578 -26.35 4.12 24.92
N SER A 579 -25.62 5.11 25.39
CA SER A 579 -24.14 5.15 25.40
C SER A 579 -23.50 3.94 26.10
N THR A 580 -24.12 3.39 27.15
CA THR A 580 -23.65 2.19 27.86
C THR A 580 -23.62 0.94 26.99
N LEU A 581 -24.61 0.74 26.11
CA LEU A 581 -24.66 -0.42 25.21
C LEU A 581 -23.59 -0.32 24.12
N TRP A 582 -23.31 0.89 23.65
CA TRP A 582 -22.25 1.14 22.68
C TRP A 582 -20.86 0.98 23.28
N LEU A 583 -20.65 1.37 24.54
CA LEU A 583 -19.40 1.14 25.27
C LEU A 583 -19.07 -0.34 25.47
N LEU A 584 -20.08 -1.20 25.60
CA LEU A 584 -19.92 -2.66 25.72
C LEU A 584 -19.87 -3.38 24.36
N SER A 585 -20.12 -2.63 23.29
CA SER A 585 -20.05 -3.15 21.93
C SER A 585 -18.60 -3.15 21.42
N SER A 586 -18.40 -3.68 20.21
CA SER A 586 -17.08 -3.70 19.55
C SER A 586 -16.61 -2.34 19.03
N PHE A 587 -17.44 -1.30 19.21
CA PHE A 587 -17.14 0.07 18.81
C PHE A 587 -17.36 1.05 19.98
N PRO A 588 -16.57 0.92 21.07
CA PRO A 588 -16.75 1.72 22.29
C PRO A 588 -16.55 3.22 22.07
N TRP A 589 -15.83 3.61 21.02
CA TRP A 589 -15.58 5.00 20.65
C TRP A 589 -16.87 5.79 20.38
N ALA A 590 -17.91 5.17 19.81
CA ALA A 590 -19.18 5.85 19.55
C ALA A 590 -19.96 6.20 20.81
N GLY A 591 -19.83 5.40 21.88
CA GLY A 591 -20.50 5.68 23.15
C GLY A 591 -19.74 6.70 24.02
N LEU A 592 -18.49 7.00 23.69
CA LEU A 592 -17.54 7.67 24.59
C LEU A 592 -17.82 9.18 24.76
N GLU A 593 -18.29 9.81 23.69
CA GLU A 593 -18.73 11.21 23.63
C GLU A 593 -19.91 11.46 24.59
N TYR A 594 -20.93 10.60 24.53
CA TYR A 594 -22.19 10.74 25.27
C TYR A 594 -22.20 10.08 26.66
N ALA A 595 -21.13 9.38 27.04
CA ALA A 595 -21.03 8.65 28.30
C ALA A 595 -20.40 9.47 29.43
N THR A 596 -20.92 9.31 30.65
CA THR A 596 -20.30 9.85 31.86
C THR A 596 -19.07 9.03 32.25
N THR A 597 -18.11 9.65 32.93
CA THR A 597 -16.88 8.95 33.39
C THR A 597 -17.18 7.70 34.22
N THR A 598 -18.24 7.72 35.04
CA THR A 598 -18.67 6.57 35.83
C THR A 598 -19.15 5.42 34.95
N THR A 599 -19.95 5.70 33.92
CA THR A 599 -20.42 4.67 32.97
C THR A 599 -19.27 4.03 32.19
N VAL A 600 -18.28 4.83 31.75
CA VAL A 600 -17.07 4.32 31.09
C VAL A 600 -16.27 3.39 32.03
N PHE A 601 -16.16 3.75 33.32
CA PHE A 601 -15.47 2.92 34.30
C PHE A 601 -16.21 1.60 34.60
N VAL A 602 -17.54 1.64 34.69
CA VAL A 602 -18.37 0.44 34.84
C VAL A 602 -18.23 -0.48 33.63
N ALA A 603 -18.24 0.08 32.41
CA ALA A 603 -18.00 -0.69 31.19
C ALA A 603 -16.62 -1.37 31.24
N LEU A 604 -15.58 -0.65 31.65
CA LEU A 604 -14.24 -1.20 31.80
C LEU A 604 -14.17 -2.36 32.81
N LEU A 605 -14.81 -2.21 33.97
CA LEU A 605 -14.88 -3.28 34.98
C LEU A 605 -15.59 -4.53 34.43
N SER A 606 -16.63 -4.35 33.62
CA SER A 606 -17.35 -5.46 33.01
C SER A 606 -16.48 -6.21 31.97
N GLU A 607 -15.74 -5.49 31.12
CA GLU A 607 -14.82 -6.10 30.16
C GLU A 607 -13.67 -6.84 30.86
N LEU A 608 -13.11 -6.24 31.91
CA LEU A 608 -12.09 -6.89 32.73
C LEU A 608 -12.62 -8.18 33.37
N THR A 609 -13.86 -8.17 33.84
CA THR A 609 -14.50 -9.37 34.40
C THR A 609 -14.61 -10.47 33.35
N VAL A 610 -15.09 -10.15 32.15
CA VAL A 610 -15.17 -11.09 31.02
C VAL A 610 -13.78 -11.63 30.67
N LEU A 611 -12.79 -10.76 30.56
CA LEU A 611 -11.40 -11.13 30.25
C LEU A 611 -10.82 -12.08 31.31
N VAL A 612 -11.06 -11.82 32.60
CA VAL A 612 -10.61 -12.70 33.69
C VAL A 612 -11.27 -14.07 33.59
N LEU A 613 -12.58 -14.14 33.38
CA LEU A 613 -13.31 -15.41 33.24
C LEU A 613 -12.80 -16.24 32.05
N LEU A 614 -12.57 -15.60 30.90
CA LEU A 614 -12.02 -16.26 29.71
C LEU A 614 -10.59 -16.77 29.95
N ASN A 615 -9.75 -15.99 30.63
CA ASN A 615 -8.40 -16.43 30.98
C ASN A 615 -8.39 -17.61 31.95
N LEU A 616 -9.32 -17.64 32.92
CA LEU A 616 -9.50 -18.79 33.82
C LEU A 616 -9.92 -20.04 33.03
N GLN A 617 -10.84 -19.90 32.08
CA GLN A 617 -11.25 -21.01 31.20
C GLN A 617 -10.08 -21.51 30.34
N LEU A 618 -9.29 -20.62 29.73
CA LEU A 618 -8.12 -21.00 28.95
C LEU A 618 -7.08 -21.72 29.83
N LYS A 619 -6.80 -21.20 31.03
CA LYS A 619 -5.88 -21.83 31.98
C LYS A 619 -6.33 -23.25 32.34
N ARG A 620 -7.63 -23.45 32.57
CA ARG A 620 -8.22 -24.77 32.82
C ARG A 620 -8.03 -25.70 31.61
N GLN A 621 -8.30 -25.25 30.40
CA GLN A 621 -8.11 -26.06 29.18
C GLN A 621 -6.65 -26.46 28.97
N ILE A 622 -5.71 -25.53 29.16
CA ILE A 622 -4.27 -25.81 29.05
C ILE A 622 -3.83 -26.86 30.07
N LYS A 623 -4.29 -26.73 31.32
CA LYS A 623 -3.98 -27.69 32.40
C LYS A 623 -4.43 -29.11 32.02
N ILE A 624 -5.69 -29.26 31.61
CA ILE A 624 -6.26 -30.56 31.20
C ILE A 624 -5.51 -31.11 29.98
N ALA A 625 -5.18 -30.26 29.00
CA ALA A 625 -4.51 -30.69 27.79
C ALA A 625 -3.05 -31.14 28.01
N GLY A 626 -2.44 -30.68 29.11
CA GLY A 626 -1.09 -31.03 29.55
C GLY A 626 -1.00 -32.27 30.46
N GLU A 627 -2.12 -32.85 30.89
CA GLU A 627 -2.11 -34.08 31.70
C GLU A 627 -1.64 -35.29 30.87
N SER A 628 -0.81 -36.16 31.46
CA SER A 628 -0.36 -37.38 30.79
C SER A 628 -1.51 -38.38 30.70
N ALA A 629 -1.54 -39.18 29.64
CA ALA A 629 -2.50 -40.27 29.50
C ALA A 629 -2.43 -41.25 30.68
N THR A 630 -1.23 -41.49 31.23
CA THR A 630 -1.00 -42.30 32.44
C THR A 630 -1.63 -41.68 33.69
N LYS A 631 -1.53 -40.36 33.88
CA LYS A 631 -2.15 -39.70 35.04
C LYS A 631 -3.68 -39.70 34.94
N ALA A 632 -4.22 -39.56 33.73
CA ALA A 632 -5.66 -39.69 33.50
C ALA A 632 -6.14 -41.13 33.76
N LEU A 633 -5.39 -42.14 33.31
CA LEU A 633 -5.70 -43.56 33.56
C LEU A 633 -5.62 -43.92 35.05
N LEU A 634 -4.60 -43.45 35.77
CA LEU A 634 -4.43 -43.69 37.21
C LEU A 634 -5.42 -42.92 38.10
N ALA A 635 -6.08 -41.89 37.59
CA ALA A 635 -7.13 -41.17 38.31
C ALA A 635 -8.52 -41.83 38.13
N THR A 636 -8.65 -42.71 37.14
CA THR A 636 -9.87 -43.49 36.86
C THR A 636 -9.79 -44.94 37.33
N SER A 637 -8.62 -45.41 37.75
CA SER A 637 -8.41 -46.63 38.53
C SER A 637 -8.51 -46.34 40.02
#